data_AF-A0A8H5TIM1-F1
#
_entry.id   AF-A0A8H5TIM1-F1
#
_cell.length_a   1.000
_cell.length_b   1.000
_cell.length_c   1.000
_cell.angle_alpha   90.00
_cell.angle_beta   90.00
_cell.angle_gamma   90.00
#
_symmetry.space_group_name_H-M   'P 1'
#
loop_
_entity.id
_entity.type
_entity.pdbx_description
1 polymer ?
#
loop_
_entity_poly.entity_id
_entity_poly.type
_entity_poly.pdbx_seq_one_letter_code
_entity_poly.pdbx_strand_id
1 'polypeptide(L)'
;MPAMVAKRPGLMQISVSRSAEEQRLIPAYCSNLARRAKELETFRKHLYADAKGGELSFGIMERISPHAVAVSNPLFSRLEQLHVLLGRVFIDIVDRWFTDEKARFSERMPLDPSEEELLRWVASSGYVPDYAEHAGCWRSDLLFGRSPDGLRDESPYVCEINGRLPLNAVMGIALGENGLRELGASKGGLEPVNSMDASYDNLMALFNPDKPLYSIRDKWPGADSKILSAVNVARGRPPVEAVRPQDLEVRPHETSPTGFSLWDKATNKLLEQWFVEMLQEEYADLEPAVARQLSLTPLNDLRTVFIVHDKRLLGIIPEELPKMVSRGVLTAEEAEFVADGIIQTINPGSEGLQNLLRDSKSDPNLRNNYIYKPCRDGMGHGIELGKNLTQEAWLEHLEKLASPDVLRPHDDAAVIQRLVDHNWYDVVRHEVSTDDGPHPNKFHLIGSMFMFQNRKFYPATWRMGLETHLGITADKPGLVMAMSLQAQVLQYVDKESNAESKTGKWLILEFYLASEHVISTSIAFTTTEESSTVSLSEPSIETGTTITTAPGTTTTPKVETTTAAELATTTADSETTTAEESTTTAVEAESTTTTAVATPTFTIVGGGGAIQGAPLKGIDQDGSILLFNPQVGNGRTRTMILNPDTGRLRDKDTGILLCAYYGSANSPDDPANIAFCQNGNTGLNTPYEYMTCHITSGKLSCTAPKGQCPTDDDGNSLGCTTESFSGENNQFYYKAQSGVGDYLFISSGSPAGYTAVDIIAQEA
;
A
#
# COMPACT_ATOMS: atom_id res chain seq x y z
N MET A 1 44.84 12.80 -10.55
CA MET A 1 43.82 12.08 -9.76
C MET A 1 42.55 12.07 -10.60
N PRO A 2 41.96 10.93 -10.95
CA PRO A 2 40.66 10.93 -11.62
C PRO A 2 39.64 11.53 -10.65
N ALA A 3 38.86 12.51 -11.11
CA ALA A 3 37.71 12.99 -10.36
C ALA A 3 36.85 11.76 -10.00
N MET A 4 36.55 11.57 -8.71
CA MET A 4 35.57 10.58 -8.29
C MET A 4 34.28 10.89 -9.05
N VAL A 5 33.94 10.05 -10.03
CA VAL A 5 32.61 10.07 -10.62
C VAL A 5 31.67 9.75 -9.45
N ALA A 6 30.91 10.75 -9.00
CA ALA A 6 29.89 10.53 -7.98
C ALA A 6 29.05 9.33 -8.43
N LYS A 7 29.03 8.28 -7.61
CA LYS A 7 28.32 7.03 -7.89
C LYS A 7 26.85 7.40 -8.03
N ARG A 8 26.31 7.25 -9.24
CA ARG A 8 24.91 7.62 -9.50
C ARG A 8 24.01 6.73 -8.64
N PRO A 9 23.04 7.30 -7.90
CA PRO A 9 22.08 6.48 -7.19
C PRO A 9 21.26 5.68 -8.21
N GLY A 10 20.95 4.43 -7.88
CA GLY A 10 20.14 3.57 -8.76
C GLY A 10 18.65 3.93 -8.72
N LEU A 11 18.22 4.67 -7.69
CA LEU A 11 16.88 5.23 -7.50
C LEU A 11 16.92 6.73 -7.18
N MET A 12 16.05 7.51 -7.83
CA MET A 12 15.91 8.95 -7.57
C MET A 12 14.54 9.47 -7.98
N GLN A 13 13.88 10.29 -7.15
CA GLN A 13 12.71 11.04 -7.60
C GLN A 13 13.14 12.24 -8.46
N ILE A 14 12.58 12.38 -9.65
CA ILE A 14 13.03 13.33 -10.67
C ILE A 14 11.94 14.28 -11.15
N SER A 15 12.34 15.49 -11.55
CA SER A 15 11.52 16.41 -12.35
C SER A 15 11.63 16.02 -13.81
N VAL A 16 10.57 15.41 -14.34
CA VAL A 16 10.55 14.85 -15.69
C VAL A 16 10.72 15.94 -16.75
N SER A 17 9.95 17.04 -16.65
CA SER A 17 10.02 18.11 -17.66
C SER A 17 11.38 18.79 -17.68
N ARG A 18 11.96 19.02 -16.50
CA ARG A 18 13.26 19.66 -16.39
C ARG A 18 14.39 18.74 -16.84
N SER A 19 14.28 17.45 -16.54
CA SER A 19 15.24 16.46 -17.03
C SER A 19 15.23 16.38 -18.56
N ALA A 20 14.05 16.51 -19.17
CA ALA A 20 13.88 16.60 -20.61
C ALA A 20 14.46 17.88 -21.21
N GLU A 21 14.25 19.04 -20.59
CA GLU A 21 14.82 20.30 -21.07
C GLU A 21 16.35 20.36 -20.95
N GLU A 22 16.89 19.89 -19.83
CA GLU A 22 18.33 19.95 -19.56
C GLU A 22 19.10 18.73 -20.11
N GLN A 23 18.41 17.75 -20.71
CA GLN A 23 19.01 16.52 -21.25
C GLN A 23 19.92 15.84 -20.21
N ARG A 24 19.44 15.73 -18.97
CA ARG A 24 20.12 15.09 -17.84
C ARG A 24 19.13 14.81 -16.71
N LEU A 25 19.42 13.87 -15.82
CA LEU A 25 18.54 13.64 -14.67
C LEU A 25 18.60 14.80 -13.69
N ILE A 26 17.44 15.36 -13.36
CA ILE A 26 17.27 16.42 -12.37
C ILE A 26 16.42 15.90 -11.22
N PRO A 27 16.96 15.86 -9.99
CA PRO A 27 16.16 15.55 -8.81
C PRO A 27 14.94 16.47 -8.70
N ALA A 28 13.79 15.94 -8.29
CA ALA A 28 12.54 16.71 -8.19
C ALA A 28 12.71 17.96 -7.31
N TYR A 29 13.47 17.84 -6.22
CA TYR A 29 13.73 18.94 -5.29
C TYR A 29 14.54 20.10 -5.89
N CYS A 30 15.24 19.86 -7.01
CA CYS A 30 15.97 20.93 -7.69
C CYS A 30 15.05 21.89 -8.44
N SER A 31 13.84 21.46 -8.85
CA SER A 31 12.84 22.32 -9.50
C SER A 31 12.17 23.24 -8.49
N ASN A 32 11.92 24.50 -8.87
CA ASN A 32 11.21 25.47 -8.02
C ASN A 32 9.70 25.20 -8.01
N LEU A 33 8.98 25.82 -7.07
CA LEU A 33 7.53 25.63 -6.90
C LEU A 33 6.72 25.94 -8.15
N ALA A 34 7.02 27.06 -8.81
CA ALA A 34 6.33 27.46 -10.04
C ALA A 34 6.43 26.38 -11.13
N ARG A 35 7.59 25.75 -11.27
CA ARG A 35 7.77 24.63 -12.19
C ARG A 35 7.00 23.40 -11.74
N ARG A 36 7.14 22.98 -10.48
CA ARG A 36 6.45 21.79 -9.95
C ARG A 36 4.93 21.92 -10.09
N ALA A 37 4.38 23.10 -9.83
CA ALA A 37 2.96 23.41 -10.02
C ALA A 37 2.52 23.26 -11.49
N LYS A 38 3.33 23.77 -12.43
CA LYS A 38 3.08 23.61 -13.87
C LYS A 38 3.18 22.15 -14.33
N GLU A 39 4.14 21.40 -13.81
CA GLU A 39 4.26 19.96 -14.06
C GLU A 39 3.00 19.22 -13.55
N LEU A 40 2.56 19.51 -12.34
CA LEU A 40 1.34 18.93 -11.75
C LEU A 40 0.08 19.27 -12.56
N GLU A 41 -0.08 20.51 -12.99
CA GLU A 41 -1.22 20.95 -13.81
C GLU A 41 -1.26 20.20 -15.14
N THR A 42 -0.13 20.17 -15.84
CA THR A 42 0.00 19.47 -17.13
C THR A 42 -0.29 17.99 -16.96
N PHE A 43 0.34 17.36 -15.96
CA PHE A 43 0.16 15.96 -15.64
C PHE A 43 -1.29 15.60 -15.32
N ARG A 44 -1.96 16.34 -14.43
CA ARG A 44 -3.35 16.10 -14.03
C ARG A 44 -4.31 16.20 -15.21
N LYS A 45 -4.10 17.15 -16.12
CA LYS A 45 -4.92 17.28 -17.33
C LYS A 45 -4.95 15.96 -18.13
N HIS A 46 -3.81 15.31 -18.31
CA HIS A 46 -3.71 14.05 -19.06
C HIS A 46 -4.22 12.86 -18.25
N LEU A 47 -3.88 12.79 -16.96
CA LEU A 47 -4.35 11.77 -16.05
C LEU A 47 -5.90 11.69 -16.01
N TYR A 48 -6.59 12.82 -15.89
CA TYR A 48 -8.07 12.84 -15.90
C TYR A 48 -8.66 12.57 -17.29
N ALA A 49 -8.00 13.04 -18.35
CA ALA A 49 -8.44 12.75 -19.71
C ALA A 49 -8.36 11.26 -20.04
N ASP A 50 -7.33 10.56 -19.56
CA ASP A 50 -7.14 9.12 -19.78
C ASP A 50 -7.97 8.24 -18.85
N ALA A 51 -8.37 8.76 -17.68
CA ALA A 51 -9.30 8.08 -16.79
C ALA A 51 -10.73 7.99 -17.34
N LYS A 52 -11.05 8.75 -18.39
CA LYS A 52 -12.37 8.75 -19.08
C LYS A 52 -13.56 8.94 -18.13
N GLY A 53 -13.38 9.76 -17.09
CA GLY A 53 -14.40 10.01 -16.06
C GLY A 53 -14.50 8.92 -14.99
N GLY A 54 -13.67 7.87 -15.06
CA GLY A 54 -13.48 6.95 -13.95
C GLY A 54 -12.65 7.58 -12.83
N GLU A 55 -12.91 7.17 -11.59
CA GLU A 55 -12.18 7.63 -10.42
C GLU A 55 -11.58 6.45 -9.65
N LEU A 56 -10.29 6.55 -9.32
CA LEU A 56 -9.66 5.62 -8.40
C LEU A 56 -10.20 5.86 -6.98
N SER A 57 -10.44 4.77 -6.26
CA SER A 57 -10.84 4.82 -4.84
C SER A 57 -9.73 5.43 -3.95
N PHE A 58 -10.08 5.81 -2.72
CA PHE A 58 -9.17 6.36 -1.69
C PHE A 58 -8.48 7.70 -2.04
N GLY A 59 -9.01 8.44 -3.01
CA GLY A 59 -8.41 9.71 -3.45
C GLY A 59 -7.03 9.53 -4.10
N ILE A 60 -6.73 8.34 -4.61
CA ILE A 60 -5.41 8.02 -5.18
C ILE A 60 -5.06 8.94 -6.35
N MET A 61 -6.04 9.33 -7.18
CA MET A 61 -5.81 10.24 -8.32
C MET A 61 -5.09 11.54 -7.93
N GLU A 62 -5.44 12.11 -6.78
CA GLU A 62 -4.84 13.37 -6.29
C GLU A 62 -3.41 13.18 -5.78
N ARG A 63 -3.07 11.95 -5.38
CA ARG A 63 -1.80 11.52 -4.79
C ARG A 63 -0.78 11.04 -5.82
N ILE A 64 -1.18 10.82 -7.06
CA ILE A 64 -0.24 10.43 -8.13
C ILE A 64 0.65 11.63 -8.47
N SER A 65 1.96 11.43 -8.35
CA SER A 65 2.97 12.46 -8.55
C SER A 65 3.30 12.69 -10.02
N PRO A 66 3.50 13.95 -10.44
CA PRO A 66 4.12 14.26 -11.74
C PRO A 66 5.64 13.97 -11.73
N HIS A 67 6.21 13.66 -10.56
CA HIS A 67 7.62 13.31 -10.38
C HIS A 67 7.77 11.79 -10.32
N ALA A 68 8.55 11.23 -11.24
CA ALA A 68 8.77 9.79 -11.34
C ALA A 68 9.95 9.35 -10.47
N VAL A 69 9.98 8.06 -10.11
CA VAL A 69 11.21 7.40 -9.62
C VAL A 69 12.00 6.91 -10.82
N ALA A 70 13.13 7.55 -11.11
CA ALA A 70 14.09 7.08 -12.10
C ALA A 70 14.81 5.84 -11.58
N VAL A 71 14.81 4.76 -12.36
CA VAL A 71 15.48 3.49 -12.04
C VAL A 71 16.57 3.22 -13.08
N SER A 72 17.79 2.93 -12.60
CA SER A 72 18.90 2.59 -13.48
C SER A 72 18.69 1.23 -14.17
N ASN A 73 19.20 1.07 -15.40
CA ASN A 73 19.12 -0.20 -16.13
C ASN A 73 19.64 -1.42 -15.33
N PRO A 74 20.80 -1.37 -14.64
CA PRO A 74 21.28 -2.52 -13.86
C PRO A 74 20.32 -2.92 -12.74
N LEU A 75 19.71 -1.94 -12.06
CA LEU A 75 18.74 -2.22 -11.00
C LEU A 75 17.44 -2.77 -11.59
N PHE A 76 16.95 -2.23 -12.70
CA PHE A 76 15.77 -2.73 -13.40
C PHE A 76 15.94 -4.17 -13.86
N SER A 77 17.06 -4.51 -14.51
CA SER A 77 17.35 -5.89 -14.93
C SER A 77 17.46 -6.86 -13.75
N ARG A 78 18.02 -6.41 -12.61
CA ARG A 78 18.04 -7.22 -11.38
C ARG A 78 16.62 -7.48 -10.86
N LEU A 79 15.78 -6.46 -10.87
CA LEU A 79 14.38 -6.57 -10.46
C LEU A 79 13.63 -7.53 -11.38
N GLU A 80 13.74 -7.37 -12.70
CA GLU A 80 13.12 -8.28 -13.68
C GLU A 80 13.58 -9.73 -13.46
N GLN A 81 14.89 -9.97 -13.37
CA GLN A 81 15.44 -11.31 -13.13
C GLN A 81 14.89 -11.94 -11.85
N LEU A 82 14.83 -11.17 -10.75
CA LEU A 82 14.28 -11.65 -9.48
C LEU A 82 12.82 -12.10 -9.64
N HIS A 83 12.00 -11.33 -10.37
CA HIS A 83 10.58 -11.63 -10.54
C HIS A 83 10.32 -12.81 -11.47
N VAL A 84 11.12 -12.96 -12.53
CA VAL A 84 11.07 -14.15 -13.40
C VAL A 84 11.43 -15.41 -12.62
N LEU A 85 12.46 -15.36 -11.77
CA LEU A 85 12.83 -16.49 -10.92
C LEU A 85 11.78 -16.77 -9.85
N LEU A 86 11.21 -15.75 -9.22
CA LEU A 86 10.07 -15.92 -8.29
C LEU A 86 8.85 -16.56 -8.98
N GLY A 87 8.58 -16.21 -10.24
CA GLY A 87 7.55 -16.88 -11.04
C GLY A 87 7.78 -18.38 -11.16
N ARG A 88 9.02 -18.81 -11.44
CA ARG A 88 9.41 -20.24 -11.47
C ARG A 88 9.27 -20.91 -10.10
N VAL A 89 9.67 -20.22 -9.03
CA VAL A 89 9.52 -20.69 -7.64
C VAL A 89 8.05 -20.91 -7.29
N PHE A 90 7.17 -19.95 -7.62
CA PHE A 90 5.75 -20.07 -7.35
C PHE A 90 5.11 -21.21 -8.12
N ILE A 91 5.49 -21.40 -9.40
CA ILE A 91 5.02 -22.55 -10.19
C ILE A 91 5.40 -23.88 -9.51
N ASP A 92 6.68 -24.06 -9.18
CA ASP A 92 7.14 -25.32 -8.58
C ASP A 92 6.52 -25.60 -7.20
N ILE A 93 6.31 -24.58 -6.36
CA ILE A 93 5.66 -24.76 -5.05
C ILE A 93 4.17 -25.08 -5.23
N VAL A 94 3.46 -24.31 -6.04
CA VAL A 94 2.00 -24.44 -6.17
C VAL A 94 1.61 -25.76 -6.85
N ASP A 95 2.32 -26.17 -7.90
CA ASP A 95 2.03 -27.44 -8.61
C ASP A 95 2.24 -28.66 -7.70
N ARG A 96 3.15 -28.56 -6.73
CA ARG A 96 3.46 -29.62 -5.77
C ARG A 96 2.67 -29.52 -4.46
N TRP A 97 1.87 -28.47 -4.28
CA TRP A 97 1.30 -28.10 -2.97
C TRP A 97 0.58 -29.26 -2.26
N PHE A 98 -0.22 -30.02 -3.00
CA PHE A 98 -0.99 -31.15 -2.46
C PHE A 98 -0.42 -32.53 -2.80
N THR A 99 0.64 -32.61 -3.60
CA THR A 99 1.17 -33.88 -4.14
C THR A 99 2.53 -34.26 -3.58
N ASP A 100 3.31 -33.29 -3.07
CA ASP A 100 4.62 -33.57 -2.46
C ASP A 100 4.52 -33.80 -0.94
N GLU A 101 4.24 -35.06 -0.58
CA GLU A 101 4.17 -35.52 0.81
C GLU A 101 5.47 -35.32 1.60
N LYS A 102 6.62 -35.15 0.93
CA LYS A 102 7.91 -34.91 1.61
C LYS A 102 8.12 -33.44 1.92
N ALA A 103 7.63 -32.54 1.06
CA ALA A 103 7.70 -31.11 1.28
C ALA A 103 6.73 -30.63 2.37
N ARG A 104 5.61 -31.35 2.56
CA ARG A 104 4.62 -31.12 3.64
C ARG A 104 4.12 -29.66 3.67
N PHE A 105 3.82 -29.10 2.51
CA PHE A 105 3.47 -27.68 2.38
C PHE A 105 2.25 -27.27 3.21
N SER A 106 1.17 -28.04 3.12
CA SER A 106 -0.07 -27.79 3.88
C SER A 106 0.13 -27.91 5.40
N GLU A 107 1.19 -28.58 5.86
CA GLU A 107 1.49 -28.69 7.29
C GLU A 107 2.40 -27.55 7.77
N ARG A 108 3.29 -27.05 6.91
CA ARG A 108 4.18 -25.90 7.19
C ARG A 108 3.46 -24.56 7.07
N MET A 109 2.40 -24.50 6.27
CA MET A 109 1.55 -23.33 6.06
C MET A 109 0.11 -23.80 5.86
N PRO A 110 -0.57 -24.18 6.95
CA PRO A 110 -1.95 -24.62 6.87
C PRO A 110 -2.87 -23.49 6.41
N LEU A 111 -3.82 -23.87 5.56
CA LEU A 111 -4.92 -23.04 5.11
C LEU A 111 -6.13 -23.28 6.02
N ASP A 112 -7.13 -22.41 5.95
CA ASP A 112 -8.38 -22.71 6.62
C ASP A 112 -9.09 -23.90 5.94
N PRO A 113 -9.86 -24.73 6.67
CA PRO A 113 -10.41 -25.96 6.11
C PRO A 113 -11.24 -25.77 4.83
N SER A 114 -12.04 -24.70 4.77
CA SER A 114 -12.85 -24.36 3.59
C SER A 114 -11.99 -23.93 2.40
N GLU A 115 -10.91 -23.19 2.63
CA GLU A 115 -9.95 -22.79 1.61
C GLU A 115 -9.17 -24.00 1.08
N GLU A 116 -8.73 -24.89 1.98
CA GLU A 116 -8.04 -26.11 1.59
C GLU A 116 -8.94 -27.02 0.76
N GLU A 117 -10.20 -27.22 1.18
CA GLU A 117 -11.17 -27.99 0.42
C GLU A 117 -11.37 -27.40 -1.00
N LEU A 118 -11.51 -26.08 -1.09
CA LEU A 118 -11.64 -25.38 -2.35
C LEU A 118 -10.41 -25.57 -3.23
N LEU A 119 -9.20 -25.37 -2.70
CA LEU A 119 -7.97 -25.51 -3.47
C LEU A 119 -7.68 -26.96 -3.87
N ARG A 120 -8.05 -27.95 -3.06
CA ARG A 120 -8.00 -29.37 -3.44
C ARG A 120 -8.96 -29.66 -4.58
N TRP A 121 -10.16 -29.07 -4.56
CA TRP A 121 -11.08 -29.14 -5.69
C TRP A 121 -10.47 -28.48 -6.94
N VAL A 122 -9.92 -27.27 -6.82
CA VAL A 122 -9.24 -26.57 -7.92
C VAL A 122 -8.18 -27.47 -8.55
N ALA A 123 -7.31 -28.06 -7.73
CA ALA A 123 -6.21 -28.92 -8.18
C ALA A 123 -6.65 -30.26 -8.81
N SER A 124 -7.84 -30.77 -8.48
CA SER A 124 -8.30 -32.11 -8.91
C SER A 124 -9.47 -32.08 -9.90
N SER A 125 -10.11 -30.92 -10.10
CA SER A 125 -11.37 -30.81 -10.85
C SER A 125 -11.21 -31.04 -12.36
N GLY A 126 -10.04 -30.73 -12.92
CA GLY A 126 -9.81 -30.68 -14.36
C GLY A 126 -10.49 -29.50 -15.08
N TYR A 127 -11.14 -28.59 -14.34
CA TYR A 127 -11.82 -27.40 -14.91
C TYR A 127 -10.98 -26.12 -14.81
N VAL A 128 -10.12 -26.04 -13.79
CA VAL A 128 -9.16 -24.93 -13.65
C VAL A 128 -7.85 -25.36 -14.32
N PRO A 129 -7.25 -24.53 -15.20
CA PRO A 129 -6.00 -24.87 -15.87
C PRO A 129 -4.83 -25.08 -14.92
N ASP A 130 -3.75 -25.65 -15.43
CA ASP A 130 -2.49 -25.75 -14.69
C ASP A 130 -1.98 -24.36 -14.28
N TYR A 131 -1.38 -24.28 -13.10
CA TYR A 131 -1.00 -22.99 -12.51
C TYR A 131 0.02 -22.23 -13.37
N ALA A 132 0.93 -22.96 -14.03
CA ALA A 132 1.93 -22.40 -14.95
C ALA A 132 1.34 -21.61 -16.13
N GLU A 133 0.10 -21.89 -16.52
CA GLU A 133 -0.61 -21.19 -17.60
C GLU A 133 -1.66 -20.20 -17.09
N HIS A 134 -1.95 -20.20 -15.78
CA HIS A 134 -3.13 -19.54 -15.24
C HIS A 134 -2.91 -18.77 -13.93
N ALA A 135 -1.69 -18.61 -13.42
CA ALA A 135 -1.40 -17.92 -12.17
C ALA A 135 -2.05 -16.52 -11.97
N GLY A 136 -2.43 -15.83 -13.04
CA GLY A 136 -3.03 -14.50 -12.96
C GLY A 136 -2.00 -13.44 -12.57
N CYS A 137 -2.35 -12.55 -11.65
CA CYS A 137 -1.55 -11.38 -11.32
C CYS A 137 -1.07 -11.38 -9.87
N TRP A 138 0.20 -11.02 -9.67
CA TRP A 138 0.73 -10.71 -8.36
C TRP A 138 1.65 -9.48 -8.39
N ARG A 139 1.73 -8.77 -7.27
CA ARG A 139 2.59 -7.60 -7.09
C ARG A 139 3.54 -7.80 -5.93
N SER A 140 4.84 -7.64 -6.13
CA SER A 140 5.77 -7.56 -5.00
C SER A 140 5.80 -6.15 -4.41
N ASP A 141 6.03 -6.07 -3.11
CA ASP A 141 6.46 -4.84 -2.46
C ASP A 141 7.94 -5.01 -2.02
N LEU A 142 8.74 -3.99 -2.32
CA LEU A 142 10.20 -4.02 -2.27
C LEU A 142 10.72 -2.92 -1.36
N LEU A 143 11.65 -3.28 -0.47
CA LEU A 143 12.49 -2.34 0.27
C LEU A 143 13.88 -2.28 -0.37
N PHE A 144 14.60 -1.18 -0.15
CA PHE A 144 15.93 -0.97 -0.73
C PHE A 144 16.94 -0.66 0.37
N GLY A 145 18.00 -1.45 0.45
CA GLY A 145 19.06 -1.27 1.44
C GLY A 145 20.39 -1.78 0.93
N ARG A 146 21.40 -1.76 1.79
CA ARG A 146 22.72 -2.31 1.45
C ARG A 146 22.63 -3.83 1.25
N SER A 147 23.35 -4.37 0.26
CA SER A 147 23.46 -5.83 0.05
C SER A 147 24.15 -6.53 1.22
N PRO A 148 23.90 -7.83 1.46
CA PRO A 148 24.50 -8.56 2.57
C PRO A 148 26.03 -8.61 2.51
N ASP A 149 26.60 -8.69 1.30
CA ASP A 149 28.03 -8.65 1.02
C ASP A 149 28.65 -7.23 1.18
N GLY A 150 27.83 -6.21 1.41
CA GLY A 150 28.25 -4.82 1.53
C GLY A 150 28.73 -4.17 0.23
N LEU A 151 28.66 -4.85 -0.92
CA LEU A 151 29.17 -4.39 -2.22
C LEU A 151 28.25 -3.39 -2.93
N ARG A 152 26.95 -3.41 -2.62
CA ARG A 152 25.94 -2.52 -3.21
C ARG A 152 25.23 -1.76 -2.12
N ASP A 153 25.22 -0.44 -2.24
CA ASP A 153 24.53 0.44 -1.31
C ASP A 153 23.00 0.43 -1.52
N GLU A 154 22.55 -0.10 -2.66
CA GLU A 154 21.14 -0.15 -3.04
C GLU A 154 20.81 -1.49 -3.72
N SER A 155 20.20 -2.39 -2.95
CA SER A 155 19.72 -3.70 -3.38
C SER A 155 18.25 -3.88 -3.02
N PRO A 156 17.45 -4.49 -3.91
CA PRO A 156 16.04 -4.73 -3.68
C PRO A 156 15.81 -5.96 -2.79
N TYR A 157 14.85 -5.85 -1.88
CA TYR A 157 14.40 -6.93 -1.00
C TYR A 157 12.88 -7.03 -1.02
N VAL A 158 12.35 -8.16 -1.49
CA VAL A 158 10.91 -8.44 -1.46
C VAL A 158 10.48 -8.65 -0.01
N CYS A 159 9.57 -7.80 0.46
CA CYS A 159 9.03 -7.86 1.82
C CYS A 159 7.63 -8.45 1.89
N GLU A 160 6.90 -8.45 0.77
CA GLU A 160 5.53 -8.96 0.64
C GLU A 160 5.20 -9.27 -0.83
N ILE A 161 4.33 -10.25 -1.05
CA ILE A 161 3.71 -10.57 -2.34
C ILE A 161 2.19 -10.37 -2.21
N ASN A 162 1.61 -9.58 -3.11
CA ASN A 162 0.20 -9.22 -3.14
C ASN A 162 -0.48 -9.93 -4.31
N GLY A 163 -1.22 -11.00 -4.02
CA GLY A 163 -1.96 -11.79 -5.02
C GLY A 163 -3.49 -11.72 -4.87
N ARG A 164 -3.99 -11.07 -3.82
CA ARG A 164 -5.41 -11.05 -3.44
C ARG A 164 -6.32 -10.34 -4.43
N LEU A 165 -5.88 -9.19 -4.93
CA LEU A 165 -6.69 -8.34 -5.81
C LEU A 165 -6.07 -8.33 -7.22
N PRO A 166 -6.80 -8.75 -8.26
CA PRO A 166 -6.23 -9.06 -9.57
C PRO A 166 -5.64 -7.85 -10.32
N LEU A 167 -6.20 -6.66 -10.09
CA LEU A 167 -5.78 -5.46 -10.81
C LEU A 167 -4.60 -4.74 -10.16
N ASN A 168 -4.43 -4.84 -8.82
CA ASN A 168 -3.27 -4.31 -8.06
C ASN A 168 -2.74 -2.92 -8.49
N ALA A 169 -3.62 -1.97 -8.84
CA ALA A 169 -3.29 -0.61 -9.29
C ALA A 169 -2.61 -0.51 -10.68
N VAL A 170 -2.62 -1.56 -11.50
CA VAL A 170 -2.00 -1.58 -12.84
C VAL A 170 -2.60 -0.54 -13.79
N MET A 171 -3.91 -0.26 -13.68
CA MET A 171 -4.58 0.77 -14.47
C MET A 171 -4.28 2.15 -13.90
N GLY A 172 -4.33 2.29 -12.57
CA GLY A 172 -4.05 3.57 -11.90
C GLY A 172 -2.64 4.10 -12.19
N ILE A 173 -1.62 3.22 -12.16
CA ILE A 173 -0.24 3.63 -12.43
C ILE A 173 0.00 3.95 -13.91
N ALA A 174 -0.69 3.24 -14.81
CA ALA A 174 -0.61 3.48 -16.25
C ALA A 174 -1.17 4.86 -16.66
N LEU A 175 -2.17 5.39 -15.94
CA LEU A 175 -2.60 6.79 -16.09
C LEU A 175 -1.45 7.76 -15.78
N GLY A 176 -0.71 7.48 -14.71
CA GLY A 176 0.45 8.28 -14.33
C GLY A 176 1.54 8.23 -15.39
N GLU A 177 1.89 7.05 -15.89
CA GLU A 177 2.91 6.88 -16.93
C GLU A 177 2.58 7.61 -18.24
N ASN A 178 1.32 7.61 -18.67
CA ASN A 178 0.87 8.44 -19.79
C ASN A 178 1.11 9.93 -19.51
N GLY A 179 0.75 10.42 -18.32
CA GLY A 179 1.03 11.79 -17.90
C GLY A 179 2.52 12.16 -17.94
N LEU A 180 3.41 11.23 -17.58
CA LEU A 180 4.87 11.44 -17.66
C LEU A 180 5.37 11.58 -19.11
N ARG A 181 4.77 10.85 -20.07
CA ARG A 181 5.11 11.00 -21.50
C ARG A 181 4.83 12.42 -21.98
N GLU A 182 3.71 12.99 -21.54
CA GLU A 182 3.29 14.35 -21.89
C GLU A 182 4.15 15.44 -21.24
N LEU A 183 4.74 15.15 -20.07
CA LEU A 183 5.80 15.99 -19.49
C LEU A 183 7.14 15.89 -20.25
N GLY A 184 7.25 15.01 -21.24
CA GLY A 184 8.42 14.89 -22.10
C GLY A 184 9.44 13.83 -21.66
N ALA A 185 9.03 12.82 -20.88
CA ALA A 185 9.92 11.77 -20.38
C ALA A 185 10.89 11.22 -21.46
N SER A 186 10.37 10.81 -22.62
CA SER A 186 11.18 10.24 -23.70
C SER A 186 12.24 11.22 -24.25
N LYS A 187 11.94 12.52 -24.27
CA LYS A 187 12.92 13.55 -24.67
C LYS A 187 14.06 13.66 -23.65
N GLY A 188 13.78 13.38 -22.39
CA GLY A 188 14.76 13.35 -21.31
C GLY A 188 15.36 11.99 -21.08
N GLY A 189 15.43 11.10 -22.07
CA GLY A 189 16.05 9.77 -21.91
C GLY A 189 15.41 8.91 -20.82
N LEU A 190 14.14 9.18 -20.50
CA LEU A 190 13.35 8.43 -19.53
C LEU A 190 12.27 7.66 -20.28
N GLU A 191 12.11 6.40 -19.93
CA GLU A 191 11.14 5.52 -20.53
C GLU A 191 10.13 5.08 -19.46
N PRO A 192 8.91 5.64 -19.47
CA PRO A 192 7.76 4.98 -18.87
C PRO A 192 7.58 3.63 -19.58
N VAL A 193 7.54 2.55 -18.81
CA VAL A 193 7.65 1.18 -19.31
C VAL A 193 6.28 0.62 -19.75
N ASN A 194 5.20 1.24 -19.31
CA ASN A 194 3.82 0.86 -19.55
C ASN A 194 3.01 2.03 -20.15
N SER A 195 1.73 1.78 -20.40
CA SER A 195 0.73 2.77 -20.84
C SER A 195 -0.68 2.28 -20.55
N MET A 196 -1.66 3.18 -20.58
CA MET A 196 -3.07 2.79 -20.41
C MET A 196 -3.54 1.79 -21.46
N ASP A 197 -3.13 1.99 -22.71
CA ASP A 197 -3.52 1.08 -23.80
C ASP A 197 -2.89 -0.30 -23.61
N ALA A 198 -1.60 -0.36 -23.26
CA ALA A 198 -0.91 -1.62 -23.03
C ALA A 198 -1.49 -2.36 -21.80
N SER A 199 -1.72 -1.68 -20.67
CA SER A 199 -2.36 -2.28 -19.49
C SER A 199 -3.75 -2.81 -19.82
N TYR A 200 -4.57 -2.01 -20.51
CA TYR A 200 -5.92 -2.39 -20.92
C TYR A 200 -5.89 -3.62 -21.85
N ASP A 201 -5.06 -3.60 -22.89
CA ASP A 201 -5.02 -4.67 -23.88
C ASP A 201 -4.50 -5.98 -23.27
N ASN A 202 -3.49 -5.91 -22.38
CA ASN A 202 -3.00 -7.09 -21.67
C ASN A 202 -4.06 -7.69 -20.74
N LEU A 203 -4.81 -6.85 -20.02
CA LEU A 203 -5.88 -7.31 -19.14
C LEU A 203 -7.04 -7.91 -19.94
N MET A 204 -7.51 -7.19 -20.95
CA MET A 204 -8.66 -7.60 -21.76
C MET A 204 -8.36 -8.79 -22.68
N ALA A 205 -7.08 -9.13 -22.92
CA ALA A 205 -6.71 -10.35 -23.62
C ALA A 205 -7.11 -11.63 -22.86
N LEU A 206 -7.40 -11.55 -21.56
CA LEU A 206 -7.90 -12.68 -20.76
C LEU A 206 -9.42 -12.88 -20.88
N PHE A 207 -10.11 -11.91 -21.49
CA PHE A 207 -11.56 -11.82 -21.50
C PHE A 207 -12.09 -11.85 -22.92
N ASN A 208 -13.32 -12.33 -23.09
CA ASN A 208 -13.98 -12.25 -24.39
C ASN A 208 -14.60 -10.86 -24.55
N PRO A 209 -14.18 -10.05 -25.55
CA PRO A 209 -14.68 -8.68 -25.69
C PRO A 209 -16.17 -8.59 -26.03
N ASP A 210 -16.78 -9.68 -26.51
CA ASP A 210 -18.18 -9.73 -26.94
C ASP A 210 -19.16 -10.09 -25.82
N LYS A 211 -18.69 -10.44 -24.61
CA LYS A 211 -19.58 -10.72 -23.47
C LYS A 211 -19.43 -9.71 -22.33
N PRO A 212 -20.47 -9.54 -21.49
CA PRO A 212 -20.41 -8.64 -20.34
C PRO A 212 -19.36 -9.11 -19.32
N LEU A 213 -18.62 -8.16 -18.74
CA LEU A 213 -17.61 -8.44 -17.72
C LEU A 213 -18.11 -8.00 -16.34
N TYR A 214 -18.01 -8.91 -15.37
CA TYR A 214 -18.43 -8.68 -13.99
C TYR A 214 -17.24 -8.59 -13.03
N SER A 215 -17.29 -7.65 -12.09
CA SER A 215 -16.37 -7.54 -10.95
C SER A 215 -17.09 -8.04 -9.69
N ILE A 216 -16.59 -9.11 -9.09
CA ILE A 216 -17.19 -9.69 -7.87
C ILE A 216 -16.56 -9.01 -6.66
N ARG A 217 -17.34 -8.20 -5.94
CA ARG A 217 -16.84 -7.39 -4.82
C ARG A 217 -17.94 -6.89 -3.89
N ASP A 218 -17.63 -6.74 -2.61
CA ASP A 218 -18.45 -6.03 -1.63
C ASP A 218 -17.61 -5.11 -0.74
N LYS A 219 -16.78 -5.65 0.16
CA LYS A 219 -15.94 -4.83 1.07
C LYS A 219 -14.89 -4.00 0.31
N TRP A 220 -14.38 -4.50 -0.82
CA TRP A 220 -13.43 -3.76 -1.65
C TRP A 220 -14.16 -2.76 -2.58
N PRO A 221 -13.80 -1.46 -2.56
CA PRO A 221 -14.54 -0.44 -3.30
C PRO A 221 -14.30 -0.44 -4.81
N GLY A 222 -13.49 -1.37 -5.35
CA GLY A 222 -13.15 -1.48 -6.76
C GLY A 222 -12.33 -0.29 -7.22
N ALA A 223 -11.04 -0.26 -6.85
CA ALA A 223 -10.15 0.86 -7.20
C ALA A 223 -9.93 0.94 -8.72
N ASP A 224 -9.38 -0.11 -9.33
CA ASP A 224 -9.05 -0.13 -10.76
C ASP A 224 -10.22 -0.55 -11.63
N SER A 225 -11.15 -1.35 -11.11
CA SER A 225 -12.30 -1.83 -11.89
C SER A 225 -13.24 -0.69 -12.31
N LYS A 226 -13.30 0.41 -11.55
CA LYS A 226 -14.00 1.64 -11.96
C LYS A 226 -13.34 2.30 -13.17
N ILE A 227 -12.00 2.36 -13.20
CA ILE A 227 -11.24 2.87 -14.35
C ILE A 227 -11.46 1.95 -15.55
N LEU A 228 -11.35 0.64 -15.37
CA LEU A 228 -11.60 -0.34 -16.43
C LEU A 228 -13.01 -0.19 -17.02
N SER A 229 -14.02 0.01 -16.17
CA SER A 229 -15.41 0.24 -16.59
C SER A 229 -15.54 1.51 -17.44
N ALA A 230 -14.94 2.62 -17.01
CA ALA A 230 -14.96 3.87 -17.76
C ALA A 230 -14.23 3.77 -19.11
N VAL A 231 -13.08 3.10 -19.15
CA VAL A 231 -12.31 2.87 -20.38
C VAL A 231 -13.06 1.94 -21.33
N ASN A 232 -13.75 0.91 -20.83
CA ASN A 232 -14.63 0.06 -21.65
C ASN A 232 -15.70 0.89 -22.37
N VAL A 233 -16.43 1.73 -21.63
CA VAL A 233 -17.49 2.58 -22.20
C VAL A 233 -16.90 3.52 -23.25
N ALA A 234 -15.75 4.14 -22.98
CA ALA A 234 -15.07 5.01 -23.93
C ALA A 234 -14.60 4.28 -25.20
N ARG A 235 -14.33 2.97 -25.12
CA ARG A 235 -13.98 2.09 -26.25
C ARG A 235 -15.19 1.41 -26.89
N GLY A 236 -16.42 1.81 -26.55
CA GLY A 236 -17.65 1.26 -27.12
C GLY A 236 -18.00 -0.16 -26.64
N ARG A 237 -17.46 -0.59 -25.49
CA ARG A 237 -17.76 -1.86 -24.84
C ARG A 237 -18.71 -1.68 -23.66
N PRO A 238 -19.43 -2.73 -23.23
CA PRO A 238 -20.23 -2.68 -22.01
C PRO A 238 -19.39 -2.30 -20.78
N PRO A 239 -19.97 -1.55 -19.83
CA PRO A 239 -19.30 -1.26 -18.56
C PRO A 239 -19.01 -2.56 -17.80
N VAL A 240 -18.03 -2.51 -16.90
CA VAL A 240 -17.83 -3.60 -15.93
C VAL A 240 -18.89 -3.46 -14.85
N GLU A 241 -19.76 -4.47 -14.72
CA GLU A 241 -20.83 -4.50 -13.73
C GLU A 241 -20.32 -5.10 -12.41
N ALA A 242 -20.58 -4.45 -11.27
CA ALA A 242 -20.23 -5.00 -9.96
C ALA A 242 -21.35 -5.90 -9.44
N VAL A 243 -20.99 -7.09 -8.94
CA VAL A 243 -21.92 -8.03 -8.31
C VAL A 243 -21.39 -8.37 -6.92
N ARG A 244 -22.26 -8.30 -5.91
CA ARG A 244 -21.85 -8.63 -4.54
C ARG A 244 -21.81 -10.15 -4.36
N PRO A 245 -20.85 -10.70 -3.60
CA PRO A 245 -20.71 -12.15 -3.46
C PRO A 245 -21.96 -12.83 -2.87
N GLN A 246 -22.64 -12.19 -1.93
CA GLN A 246 -23.90 -12.64 -1.33
C GLN A 246 -25.09 -12.70 -2.31
N ASP A 247 -25.03 -11.96 -3.41
CA ASP A 247 -26.06 -11.96 -4.45
C ASP A 247 -25.80 -13.05 -5.50
N LEU A 248 -24.69 -13.79 -5.40
CA LEU A 248 -24.41 -14.92 -6.28
C LEU A 248 -25.22 -16.16 -5.89
N GLU A 249 -25.59 -16.93 -6.92
CA GLU A 249 -26.06 -18.30 -6.78
C GLU A 249 -25.58 -19.17 -7.94
N VAL A 250 -25.59 -20.48 -7.71
CA VAL A 250 -25.22 -21.47 -8.71
C VAL A 250 -26.48 -22.14 -9.24
N ARG A 251 -26.68 -22.13 -10.57
CA ARG A 251 -27.79 -22.81 -11.24
C ARG A 251 -27.27 -23.81 -12.28
N PRO A 252 -28.01 -24.90 -12.57
CA PRO A 252 -27.68 -25.77 -13.68
C PRO A 252 -27.61 -25.00 -15.00
N HIS A 253 -26.59 -25.27 -15.81
CA HIS A 253 -26.41 -24.66 -17.11
C HIS A 253 -25.67 -25.61 -18.05
N GLU A 254 -26.36 -26.09 -19.08
CA GLU A 254 -25.91 -27.21 -19.92
C GLU A 254 -24.60 -26.91 -20.68
N THR A 255 -24.33 -25.64 -20.99
CA THR A 255 -23.11 -25.26 -21.73
C THR A 255 -21.92 -24.97 -20.82
N SER A 256 -22.07 -25.07 -19.49
CA SER A 256 -20.96 -24.87 -18.57
C SER A 256 -20.10 -26.12 -18.47
N PRO A 257 -18.75 -26.01 -18.45
CA PRO A 257 -17.87 -27.15 -18.23
C PRO A 257 -18.20 -27.95 -16.96
N THR A 258 -18.71 -27.30 -15.92
CA THR A 258 -19.07 -27.95 -14.65
C THR A 258 -20.52 -28.42 -14.59
N GLY A 259 -21.33 -28.12 -15.62
CA GLY A 259 -22.79 -28.27 -15.60
C GLY A 259 -23.54 -27.19 -14.82
N PHE A 260 -22.83 -26.20 -14.26
CA PHE A 260 -23.41 -25.11 -13.48
C PHE A 260 -22.83 -23.74 -13.84
N SER A 261 -23.58 -22.67 -13.65
CA SER A 261 -23.10 -21.30 -13.87
C SER A 261 -23.51 -20.36 -12.74
N LEU A 262 -22.79 -19.25 -12.62
CA LEU A 262 -23.10 -18.17 -11.69
C LEU A 262 -24.20 -17.26 -12.22
N TRP A 263 -25.13 -16.93 -11.34
CA TRP A 263 -26.19 -15.97 -11.60
C TRP A 263 -26.19 -14.91 -10.51
N ASP A 264 -26.50 -13.68 -10.89
CA ASP A 264 -26.86 -12.63 -9.95
C ASP A 264 -28.34 -12.78 -9.60
N LYS A 265 -28.64 -13.14 -8.34
CA LYS A 265 -30.00 -13.27 -7.80
C LYS A 265 -30.78 -11.96 -7.89
N ALA A 266 -30.10 -10.83 -7.71
CA ALA A 266 -30.75 -9.52 -7.64
C ALA A 266 -31.27 -9.07 -9.00
N THR A 267 -30.50 -9.32 -10.07
CA THR A 267 -30.87 -8.92 -11.45
C THR A 267 -31.34 -10.07 -12.33
N ASN A 268 -31.25 -11.30 -11.84
CA ASN A 268 -31.53 -12.53 -12.59
C ASN A 268 -30.71 -12.64 -13.89
N LYS A 269 -29.45 -12.17 -13.87
CA LYS A 269 -28.52 -12.24 -15.00
C LYS A 269 -27.53 -13.40 -14.85
N LEU A 270 -27.24 -14.07 -15.96
CA LEU A 270 -26.15 -15.04 -16.07
C LEU A 270 -24.81 -14.29 -16.11
N LEU A 271 -23.86 -14.71 -15.28
CA LEU A 271 -22.48 -14.22 -15.34
C LEU A 271 -21.69 -15.12 -16.27
N GLU A 272 -21.33 -14.62 -17.44
CA GLU A 272 -20.54 -15.39 -18.42
C GLU A 272 -19.03 -15.24 -18.25
N GLN A 273 -18.57 -14.15 -17.64
CA GLN A 273 -17.16 -13.90 -17.33
C GLN A 273 -17.04 -12.89 -16.18
N TRP A 274 -16.08 -13.12 -15.29
CA TRP A 274 -15.88 -12.29 -14.12
C TRP A 274 -14.42 -12.23 -13.71
N PHE A 275 -14.09 -11.32 -12.81
CA PHE A 275 -12.90 -11.37 -11.97
C PHE A 275 -13.27 -11.04 -10.53
N VAL A 276 -12.45 -11.51 -9.59
CA VAL A 276 -12.79 -11.46 -8.16
C VAL A 276 -11.96 -10.40 -7.45
N GLU A 277 -12.62 -9.38 -6.92
CA GLU A 277 -12.03 -8.31 -6.12
C GLU A 277 -12.60 -8.36 -4.69
N MET A 278 -12.31 -9.44 -3.99
CA MET A 278 -12.75 -9.65 -2.61
C MET A 278 -11.56 -9.70 -1.65
N LEU A 279 -11.77 -9.26 -0.42
CA LEU A 279 -10.92 -9.58 0.71
C LEU A 279 -11.01 -11.08 1.01
N GLN A 280 -9.94 -11.67 1.53
CA GLN A 280 -9.88 -13.13 1.70
C GLN A 280 -10.92 -13.66 2.70
N GLU A 281 -11.20 -12.90 3.76
CA GLU A 281 -12.26 -13.22 4.73
C GLU A 281 -13.65 -13.37 4.09
N GLU A 282 -13.93 -12.68 2.98
CA GLU A 282 -15.23 -12.78 2.29
C GLU A 282 -15.46 -14.14 1.63
N TYR A 283 -14.40 -14.93 1.40
CA TYR A 283 -14.54 -16.29 0.86
C TYR A 283 -15.10 -17.27 1.89
N ALA A 284 -14.90 -17.02 3.19
CA ALA A 284 -15.37 -17.89 4.27
C ALA A 284 -16.90 -17.92 4.35
N ASP A 285 -17.57 -16.84 3.93
CA ASP A 285 -19.02 -16.70 3.96
C ASP A 285 -19.71 -17.24 2.70
N LEU A 286 -18.96 -17.74 1.71
CA LEU A 286 -19.52 -18.23 0.46
C LEU A 286 -20.03 -19.67 0.57
N GLU A 287 -21.13 -19.94 -0.13
CA GLU A 287 -21.50 -21.33 -0.41
C GLU A 287 -20.37 -22.03 -1.21
N PRO A 288 -19.99 -23.27 -0.85
CA PRO A 288 -18.90 -23.98 -1.53
C PRO A 288 -19.10 -24.10 -3.06
N ALA A 289 -20.35 -24.23 -3.51
CA ALA A 289 -20.68 -24.26 -4.93
C ALA A 289 -20.33 -22.93 -5.62
N VAL A 290 -20.65 -21.79 -4.99
CA VAL A 290 -20.33 -20.45 -5.51
C VAL A 290 -18.82 -20.27 -5.57
N ALA A 291 -18.09 -20.61 -4.50
CA ALA A 291 -16.64 -20.50 -4.46
C ALA A 291 -15.95 -21.33 -5.55
N ARG A 292 -16.42 -22.57 -5.80
CA ARG A 292 -15.94 -23.42 -6.89
C ARG A 292 -16.19 -22.80 -8.25
N GLN A 293 -17.37 -22.23 -8.50
CA GLN A 293 -17.61 -21.54 -9.77
C GLN A 293 -16.72 -20.30 -9.89
N LEU A 294 -16.59 -19.48 -8.85
CA LEU A 294 -15.73 -18.29 -8.88
C LEU A 294 -14.28 -18.63 -9.24
N SER A 295 -13.78 -19.80 -8.83
CA SER A 295 -12.42 -20.27 -9.15
C SER A 295 -12.17 -20.52 -10.64
N LEU A 296 -13.21 -20.56 -11.48
CA LEU A 296 -13.09 -20.62 -12.95
C LEU A 296 -12.79 -19.25 -13.58
N THR A 297 -12.62 -18.20 -12.76
CA THR A 297 -12.23 -16.87 -13.23
C THR A 297 -10.95 -16.96 -14.06
N PRO A 298 -10.84 -16.26 -15.21
CA PRO A 298 -9.56 -16.14 -15.92
C PRO A 298 -8.54 -15.28 -15.13
N LEU A 299 -8.98 -14.58 -14.07
CA LEU A 299 -8.16 -13.68 -13.27
C LEU A 299 -8.74 -13.41 -11.85
N ASN A 300 -8.04 -13.62 -10.74
CA ASN A 300 -6.80 -14.38 -10.50
C ASN A 300 -7.11 -15.85 -10.19
N ASP A 301 -6.14 -16.73 -10.42
CA ASP A 301 -6.16 -18.09 -9.85
C ASP A 301 -6.22 -18.03 -8.32
N LEU A 302 -7.11 -18.81 -7.71
CA LEU A 302 -7.26 -18.83 -6.26
C LEU A 302 -6.04 -19.40 -5.53
N ARG A 303 -5.19 -20.21 -6.18
CA ARG A 303 -3.90 -20.62 -5.65
C ARG A 303 -2.95 -19.42 -5.49
N THR A 304 -3.00 -18.44 -6.38
CA THR A 304 -2.27 -17.16 -6.18
C THR A 304 -2.83 -16.39 -4.99
N VAL A 305 -4.16 -16.35 -4.87
CA VAL A 305 -4.86 -15.63 -3.80
C VAL A 305 -4.56 -16.22 -2.43
N PHE A 306 -4.60 -17.55 -2.27
CA PHE A 306 -4.49 -18.19 -0.96
C PHE A 306 -3.08 -18.71 -0.62
N ILE A 307 -2.27 -19.08 -1.61
CA ILE A 307 -0.91 -19.60 -1.37
C ILE A 307 0.12 -18.49 -1.58
N VAL A 308 0.15 -17.87 -2.76
CA VAL A 308 1.23 -16.93 -3.13
C VAL A 308 1.17 -15.60 -2.38
N HIS A 309 -0.03 -15.13 -2.07
CA HIS A 309 -0.23 -13.93 -1.27
C HIS A 309 0.13 -14.10 0.22
N ASP A 310 0.14 -15.34 0.73
CA ASP A 310 0.35 -15.59 2.16
C ASP A 310 1.80 -15.27 2.55
N LYS A 311 1.98 -14.38 3.54
CA LYS A 311 3.33 -13.96 3.95
C LYS A 311 4.20 -15.11 4.44
N ARG A 312 3.61 -16.22 4.93
CA ARG A 312 4.35 -17.44 5.33
C ARG A 312 5.08 -18.09 4.16
N LEU A 313 4.64 -17.87 2.91
CA LEU A 313 5.33 -18.42 1.75
C LEU A 313 6.76 -17.90 1.64
N LEU A 314 7.02 -16.65 2.02
CA LEU A 314 8.38 -16.09 2.02
C LEU A 314 9.32 -16.83 2.98
N GLY A 315 8.82 -17.44 4.06
CA GLY A 315 9.59 -18.31 4.94
C GLY A 315 9.78 -19.73 4.38
N ILE A 316 8.86 -20.20 3.52
CA ILE A 316 8.96 -21.52 2.88
C ILE A 316 9.99 -21.53 1.74
N ILE A 317 10.07 -20.45 0.96
CA ILE A 317 10.90 -20.39 -0.25
C ILE A 317 12.36 -20.77 0.04
N PRO A 318 13.08 -20.14 1.00
CA PRO A 318 14.48 -20.48 1.29
C PRO A 318 14.71 -21.96 1.58
N GLU A 319 13.78 -22.61 2.28
CA GLU A 319 13.87 -24.02 2.66
C GLU A 319 13.68 -24.97 1.45
N GLU A 320 12.98 -24.52 0.41
CA GLU A 320 12.74 -25.30 -0.82
C GLU A 320 13.79 -25.07 -1.91
N LEU A 321 14.51 -23.95 -1.89
CA LEU A 321 15.51 -23.61 -2.91
C LEU A 321 16.55 -24.73 -3.15
N PRO A 322 17.15 -25.37 -2.14
CA PRO A 322 18.10 -26.47 -2.38
C PRO A 322 17.48 -27.67 -3.11
N LYS A 323 16.20 -27.97 -2.83
CA LYS A 323 15.47 -29.06 -3.49
C LYS A 323 15.05 -28.67 -4.90
N MET A 324 14.75 -27.40 -5.15
CA MET A 324 14.53 -26.89 -6.51
C MET A 324 15.78 -27.04 -7.37
N VAL A 325 16.97 -26.80 -6.80
CA VAL A 325 18.25 -27.03 -7.48
C VAL A 325 18.44 -28.52 -7.81
N SER A 326 18.18 -29.42 -6.86
CA SER A 326 18.33 -30.86 -7.10
C SER A 326 17.34 -31.41 -8.13
N ARG A 327 16.16 -30.79 -8.28
CA ARG A 327 15.17 -31.09 -9.33
C ARG A 327 15.46 -30.39 -10.66
N GLY A 328 16.45 -29.50 -10.75
CA GLY A 328 16.74 -28.72 -11.96
C GLY A 328 15.73 -27.62 -12.26
N VAL A 329 14.92 -27.22 -11.26
CA VAL A 329 13.98 -26.10 -11.38
C VAL A 329 14.72 -24.77 -11.39
N LEU A 330 15.83 -24.67 -10.66
CA LEU A 330 16.74 -23.52 -10.60
C LEU A 330 18.20 -24.01 -10.67
N THR A 331 19.13 -23.17 -11.14
CA THR A 331 20.56 -23.39 -10.87
C THR A 331 20.92 -22.98 -9.43
N ALA A 332 22.11 -23.36 -8.95
CA ALA A 332 22.58 -22.94 -7.62
C ALA A 332 22.70 -21.41 -7.52
N GLU A 333 23.18 -20.76 -8.57
CA GLU A 333 23.31 -19.30 -8.65
C GLU A 333 21.94 -18.62 -8.70
N GLU A 334 20.97 -19.18 -9.42
CA GLU A 334 19.60 -18.67 -9.44
C GLU A 334 18.95 -18.79 -8.06
N ALA A 335 19.16 -19.90 -7.36
CA ALA A 335 18.66 -20.10 -6.01
C ALA A 335 19.27 -19.10 -5.01
N GLU A 336 20.59 -18.91 -5.03
CA GLU A 336 21.26 -17.89 -4.20
C GLU A 336 20.75 -16.48 -4.52
N PHE A 337 20.56 -16.16 -5.80
CA PHE A 337 20.02 -14.88 -6.23
C PHE A 337 18.61 -14.61 -5.70
N VAL A 338 17.74 -15.63 -5.67
CA VAL A 338 16.39 -15.54 -5.07
C VAL A 338 16.50 -15.37 -3.56
N ALA A 339 17.33 -16.16 -2.88
CA ALA A 339 17.52 -16.07 -1.43
C ALA A 339 17.98 -14.67 -1.00
N ASP A 340 18.90 -14.06 -1.74
CA ASP A 340 19.39 -12.71 -1.51
C ASP A 340 18.35 -11.61 -1.79
N GLY A 341 17.35 -11.92 -2.63
CA GLY A 341 16.32 -10.98 -3.08
C GLY A 341 15.07 -10.94 -2.20
N ILE A 342 14.93 -11.86 -1.24
CA ILE A 342 13.78 -11.93 -0.33
C ILE A 342 14.20 -11.68 1.10
N ILE A 343 13.35 -11.04 1.89
CA ILE A 343 13.67 -10.80 3.30
C ILE A 343 13.49 -12.09 4.10
N GLN A 344 14.46 -12.37 4.99
CA GLN A 344 14.37 -13.45 5.96
C GLN A 344 13.05 -13.37 6.73
N THR A 345 12.22 -14.39 6.56
CA THR A 345 10.88 -14.50 7.15
C THR A 345 10.82 -15.80 7.94
N ILE A 346 10.45 -15.71 9.21
CA ILE A 346 10.38 -16.82 10.17
C ILE A 346 8.91 -17.16 10.38
N ASN A 347 8.54 -18.40 10.07
CA ASN A 347 7.17 -18.86 10.13
C ASN A 347 6.77 -19.35 11.55
N PRO A 348 5.48 -19.27 11.90
CA PRO A 348 4.92 -19.95 13.09
C PRO A 348 5.33 -21.42 13.17
N GLY A 349 5.56 -21.92 14.38
CA GLY A 349 5.91 -23.32 14.63
C GLY A 349 7.27 -23.78 14.08
N SER A 350 8.04 -22.91 13.40
CA SER A 350 9.35 -23.27 12.84
C SER A 350 10.46 -23.36 13.89
N GLU A 351 11.53 -24.11 13.58
CA GLU A 351 12.74 -24.13 14.41
C GLU A 351 13.38 -22.74 14.53
N GLY A 352 13.34 -21.95 13.46
CA GLY A 352 13.82 -20.56 13.46
C GLY A 352 13.10 -19.70 14.50
N LEU A 353 11.81 -19.93 14.70
CA LEU A 353 11.03 -19.20 15.70
C LEU A 353 11.35 -19.65 17.13
N GLN A 354 11.53 -20.95 17.37
CA GLN A 354 11.96 -21.45 18.68
C GLN A 354 13.34 -20.90 19.07
N ASN A 355 14.26 -20.83 18.10
CA ASN A 355 15.57 -20.22 18.29
C ASN A 355 15.44 -18.72 18.60
N LEU A 356 14.64 -17.97 17.83
CA LEU A 356 14.41 -16.55 18.08
C LEU A 356 13.79 -16.29 19.46
N LEU A 357 12.85 -17.12 19.91
CA LEU A 357 12.24 -17.02 21.24
C LEU A 357 13.29 -17.23 22.34
N ARG A 358 14.11 -18.27 22.24
CA ARG A 358 15.19 -18.54 23.20
C ARG A 358 16.19 -17.38 23.25
N ASP A 359 16.60 -16.90 22.09
CA ASP A 359 17.62 -15.85 22.00
C ASP A 359 17.05 -14.51 22.49
N SER A 360 15.78 -14.22 22.20
CA SER A 360 15.07 -13.03 22.72
C SER A 360 14.92 -13.01 24.23
N LYS A 361 14.83 -14.18 24.89
CA LYS A 361 14.85 -14.27 26.37
C LYS A 361 16.20 -13.88 26.96
N SER A 362 17.29 -14.08 26.20
CA SER A 362 18.65 -13.74 26.64
C SER A 362 19.11 -12.33 26.25
N ASP A 363 18.61 -11.80 25.13
CA ASP A 363 18.92 -10.47 24.64
C ASP A 363 17.62 -9.71 24.29
N PRO A 364 17.14 -8.84 25.19
CA PRO A 364 15.96 -8.03 24.93
C PRO A 364 16.09 -7.14 23.68
N ASN A 365 17.30 -6.68 23.33
CA ASN A 365 17.48 -5.76 22.21
C ASN A 365 17.33 -6.43 20.85
N LEU A 366 17.32 -7.76 20.80
CA LEU A 366 17.18 -8.53 19.56
C LEU A 366 15.90 -8.15 18.79
N ARG A 367 14.81 -7.84 19.50
CA ARG A 367 13.52 -7.41 18.93
C ARG A 367 13.62 -6.19 18.02
N ASN A 368 14.61 -5.32 18.24
CA ASN A 368 14.81 -4.11 17.43
C ASN A 368 15.16 -4.41 15.97
N ASN A 369 15.53 -5.65 15.66
CA ASN A 369 15.89 -6.10 14.31
C ASN A 369 14.74 -6.78 13.56
N TYR A 370 13.54 -6.83 14.15
CA TYR A 370 12.43 -7.60 13.61
C TYR A 370 11.11 -6.82 13.56
N ILE A 371 10.21 -7.31 12.72
CA ILE A 371 8.83 -6.84 12.57
C ILE A 371 7.87 -8.02 12.62
N TYR A 372 6.78 -7.87 13.37
CA TYR A 372 5.66 -8.80 13.43
C TYR A 372 4.65 -8.45 12.33
N LYS A 373 4.22 -9.44 11.54
CA LYS A 373 3.32 -9.24 10.39
C LYS A 373 2.23 -10.32 10.31
N PRO A 374 0.94 -9.98 10.49
CA PRO A 374 -0.17 -10.89 10.22
C PRO A 374 -0.16 -11.43 8.78
N CYS A 375 -0.47 -12.72 8.60
CA CYS A 375 -0.15 -13.43 7.37
C CYS A 375 -0.92 -12.95 6.12
N ARG A 376 -2.16 -12.49 6.27
CA ARG A 376 -3.09 -12.22 5.15
C ARG A 376 -3.84 -10.88 5.21
N ASP A 377 -3.58 -10.09 6.24
CA ASP A 377 -4.15 -8.75 6.31
C ASP A 377 -3.41 -7.79 5.36
N GLY A 378 -4.16 -6.80 4.86
CA GLY A 378 -3.65 -5.73 4.02
C GLY A 378 -3.56 -4.40 4.78
N MET A 379 -3.20 -3.33 4.08
CA MET A 379 -3.22 -1.94 4.59
C MET A 379 -2.35 -1.66 5.84
N GLY A 380 -1.52 -2.62 6.26
CA GLY A 380 -0.64 -2.51 7.42
C GLY A 380 -1.32 -2.77 8.76
N HIS A 381 -2.52 -3.35 8.77
CA HIS A 381 -3.21 -3.73 10.00
C HIS A 381 -2.43 -4.81 10.79
N GLY A 382 -2.33 -4.61 12.10
CA GLY A 382 -1.65 -5.51 13.03
C GLY A 382 -0.14 -5.67 12.80
N ILE A 383 0.48 -4.85 11.95
CA ILE A 383 1.94 -4.85 11.78
C ILE A 383 2.58 -4.07 12.93
N GLU A 384 3.54 -4.69 13.60
CA GLU A 384 4.20 -4.10 14.77
C GLU A 384 5.72 -4.21 14.66
N LEU A 385 6.41 -3.09 14.83
CA LEU A 385 7.86 -3.05 14.86
C LEU A 385 8.35 -3.53 16.22
N GLY A 386 9.28 -4.50 16.24
CA GLY A 386 9.79 -5.04 17.51
C GLY A 386 10.44 -3.97 18.39
N LYS A 387 11.07 -2.94 17.79
CA LYS A 387 11.60 -1.78 18.54
C LYS A 387 10.52 -0.97 19.30
N ASN A 388 9.27 -1.03 18.85
CA ASN A 388 8.15 -0.31 19.46
C ASN A 388 7.41 -1.17 20.50
N LEU A 389 7.71 -2.46 20.58
CA LEU A 389 7.15 -3.38 21.56
C LEU A 389 7.97 -3.38 22.84
N THR A 390 7.27 -3.58 23.97
CA THR A 390 7.95 -3.95 25.23
C THR A 390 8.54 -5.35 25.09
N GLN A 391 9.48 -5.69 25.96
CA GLN A 391 10.07 -7.02 25.94
C GLN A 391 9.02 -8.10 26.23
N GLU A 392 8.10 -7.81 27.16
CA GLU A 392 7.03 -8.72 27.56
C GLU A 392 6.07 -8.98 26.40
N ALA A 393 5.61 -7.94 25.71
CA ALA A 393 4.74 -8.07 24.54
C ALA A 393 5.44 -8.83 23.41
N TRP A 394 6.71 -8.53 23.14
CA TRP A 394 7.50 -9.26 22.14
C TRP A 394 7.58 -10.75 22.44
N LEU A 395 7.88 -11.13 23.69
CA LEU A 395 7.93 -12.53 24.10
C LEU A 395 6.56 -13.20 24.02
N GLU A 396 5.48 -12.51 24.39
CA GLU A 396 4.11 -13.03 24.26
C GLU A 396 3.77 -13.38 22.81
N HIS A 397 4.09 -12.51 21.85
CA HIS A 397 3.92 -12.82 20.43
C HIS A 397 4.75 -14.05 20.02
N LEU A 398 6.04 -14.10 20.39
CA LEU A 398 6.90 -15.22 20.02
C LEU A 398 6.43 -16.54 20.65
N GLU A 399 5.95 -16.53 21.90
CA GLU A 399 5.42 -17.71 22.59
C GLU A 399 4.14 -18.21 21.94
N LYS A 400 3.21 -17.32 21.58
CA LYS A 400 2.00 -17.68 20.82
C LYS A 400 2.36 -18.34 19.49
N LEU A 401 3.28 -17.73 18.73
CA LEU A 401 3.67 -18.24 17.42
C LEU A 401 4.51 -19.54 17.50
N ALA A 402 5.22 -19.79 18.61
CA ALA A 402 6.07 -20.96 18.81
C ALA A 402 5.30 -22.23 19.18
N SER A 403 3.97 -22.15 19.29
CA SER A 403 3.08 -23.30 19.47
C SER A 403 3.42 -24.44 18.50
N PRO A 404 3.38 -25.71 18.94
CA PRO A 404 3.63 -26.86 18.08
C PRO A 404 2.58 -27.01 16.97
N ASP A 405 1.37 -26.48 17.18
CA ASP A 405 0.35 -26.42 16.15
C ASP A 405 0.59 -25.17 15.29
N VAL A 406 0.97 -25.36 14.03
CA VAL A 406 1.16 -24.25 13.08
C VAL A 406 -0.16 -23.52 12.91
N LEU A 407 -0.15 -22.22 13.20
CA LEU A 407 -1.36 -21.39 13.19
C LEU A 407 -1.89 -21.20 11.77
N ARG A 408 -3.22 -21.33 11.61
CA ARG A 408 -3.95 -20.95 10.39
C ARG A 408 -4.19 -19.44 10.34
N PRO A 409 -4.53 -18.87 9.17
CA PRO A 409 -4.82 -17.44 9.06
C PRO A 409 -5.84 -16.92 10.08
N HIS A 410 -6.96 -17.63 10.30
CA HIS A 410 -7.99 -17.22 11.27
C HIS A 410 -7.60 -17.49 12.74
N ASP A 411 -6.50 -18.21 12.99
CA ASP A 411 -5.92 -18.42 14.34
C ASP A 411 -4.90 -17.30 14.69
N ASP A 412 -5.06 -16.11 14.11
CA ASP A 412 -4.13 -14.96 14.20
C ASP A 412 -2.68 -15.29 13.82
N ALA A 413 -2.46 -16.14 12.81
CA ALA A 413 -1.11 -16.45 12.36
C ALA A 413 -0.37 -15.18 11.90
N ALA A 414 0.90 -15.07 12.29
CA ALA A 414 1.78 -13.99 11.87
C ALA A 414 3.20 -14.50 11.62
N VAL A 415 3.92 -13.83 10.72
CA VAL A 415 5.36 -14.08 10.50
C VAL A 415 6.19 -13.07 11.27
N ILE A 416 7.39 -13.48 11.67
CA ILE A 416 8.44 -12.57 12.11
C ILE A 416 9.40 -12.35 10.96
N GLN A 417 9.56 -11.11 10.51
CA GLN A 417 10.43 -10.78 9.41
C GLN A 417 11.59 -9.90 9.88
N ARG A 418 12.79 -10.09 9.34
CA ARG A 418 13.95 -9.23 9.66
C ARG A 418 13.74 -7.84 9.07
N LEU A 419 14.14 -6.80 9.81
CA LEU A 419 14.14 -5.44 9.30
C LEU A 419 15.28 -5.22 8.31
N VAL A 420 14.96 -4.61 7.18
CA VAL A 420 15.94 -4.09 6.22
C VAL A 420 16.44 -2.75 6.74
N ASP A 421 17.76 -2.55 6.70
CA ASP A 421 18.35 -1.22 6.85
C ASP A 421 18.03 -0.41 5.59
N HIS A 422 16.86 0.24 5.63
CA HIS A 422 16.23 0.81 4.46
C HIS A 422 16.80 2.20 4.16
N ASN A 423 17.21 2.42 2.92
CA ASN A 423 17.77 3.69 2.46
C ASN A 423 16.76 4.85 2.57
N TRP A 424 17.31 6.06 2.74
CA TRP A 424 16.58 7.33 2.76
C TRP A 424 16.76 8.08 1.44
N TYR A 425 15.64 8.53 0.88
CA TYR A 425 15.58 9.20 -0.42
C TYR A 425 15.00 10.60 -0.29
N ASP A 426 15.51 11.49 -1.12
CA ASP A 426 14.96 12.84 -1.27
C ASP A 426 13.68 12.79 -2.08
N VAL A 427 12.55 13.13 -1.44
CA VAL A 427 11.22 13.13 -2.07
C VAL A 427 10.55 14.47 -1.85
N VAL A 428 9.97 14.99 -2.92
CA VAL A 428 9.08 16.15 -2.92
C VAL A 428 7.64 15.68 -2.95
N ARG A 429 6.81 16.28 -2.10
CA ARG A 429 5.39 15.94 -1.94
C ARG A 429 4.51 17.08 -2.46
N HIS A 430 3.73 16.82 -3.49
CA HIS A 430 2.79 17.82 -4.03
C HIS A 430 1.44 17.80 -3.29
N GLU A 431 1.17 16.75 -2.52
CA GLU A 431 -0.06 16.59 -1.74
C GLU A 431 -0.02 17.28 -0.39
N VAL A 432 1.14 17.80 0.02
CA VAL A 432 1.32 18.61 1.22
C VAL A 432 1.69 20.02 0.79
N SER A 433 0.75 20.95 0.97
CA SER A 433 0.90 22.37 0.61
C SER A 433 1.96 23.13 1.41
N THR A 434 2.64 22.46 2.34
CA THR A 434 3.70 23.02 3.19
C THR A 434 5.08 22.45 2.86
N ASP A 435 5.17 21.49 1.92
CA ASP A 435 6.43 20.86 1.49
C ASP A 435 7.12 21.67 0.37
N ASP A 436 7.07 22.99 0.55
CA ASP A 436 7.36 24.00 -0.45
C ASP A 436 8.82 24.51 -0.37
N GLY A 437 9.61 23.95 0.53
CA GLY A 437 10.97 24.39 0.82
C GLY A 437 12.00 24.00 -0.24
N PRO A 438 13.18 24.66 -0.24
CA PRO A 438 14.32 24.30 -1.08
C PRO A 438 14.97 22.95 -0.68
N HIS A 439 14.55 22.35 0.43
CA HIS A 439 15.09 21.10 0.96
C HIS A 439 14.10 19.96 0.75
N PRO A 440 14.52 18.83 0.14
CA PRO A 440 13.70 17.63 0.10
C PRO A 440 13.47 17.06 1.50
N ASN A 441 12.31 16.44 1.70
CA ASN A 441 12.10 15.57 2.84
C ASN A 441 12.72 14.19 2.57
N LYS A 442 13.21 13.56 3.63
CA LYS A 442 13.77 12.20 3.57
C LYS A 442 12.67 11.19 3.86
N PHE A 443 12.46 10.27 2.93
CA PHE A 443 11.54 9.13 3.11
C PHE A 443 12.17 7.83 2.62
N HIS A 444 11.63 6.73 3.11
CA HIS A 444 11.84 5.43 2.51
C HIS A 444 11.06 5.31 1.19
N LEU A 445 11.58 4.53 0.24
CA LEU A 445 10.88 4.21 -1.01
C LEU A 445 10.47 2.74 -1.01
N ILE A 446 9.17 2.50 -1.12
CA ILE A 446 8.60 1.18 -1.31
C ILE A 446 8.38 1.00 -2.81
N GLY A 447 9.23 0.17 -3.42
CA GLY A 447 9.09 -0.21 -4.81
C GLY A 447 8.00 -1.24 -4.96
N SER A 448 7.32 -1.26 -6.10
CA SER A 448 6.41 -2.35 -6.42
C SER A 448 6.52 -2.76 -7.86
N MET A 449 6.49 -4.07 -8.09
CA MET A 449 6.53 -4.66 -9.42
C MET A 449 5.38 -5.61 -9.59
N PHE A 450 4.82 -5.63 -10.78
CA PHE A 450 3.68 -6.43 -11.16
C PHE A 450 4.10 -7.53 -12.12
N MET A 451 3.58 -8.72 -11.88
CA MET A 451 3.80 -9.89 -12.72
C MET A 451 2.46 -10.41 -13.20
N PHE A 452 2.37 -10.58 -14.52
CA PHE A 452 1.20 -11.12 -15.19
C PHE A 452 1.51 -12.51 -15.72
N GLN A 453 0.74 -13.50 -15.29
CA GLN A 453 0.85 -14.92 -15.62
C GLN A 453 2.26 -15.50 -15.41
N ASN A 454 2.99 -15.03 -14.38
CA ASN A 454 4.41 -15.38 -14.13
C ASN A 454 5.36 -15.09 -15.32
N ARG A 455 4.95 -14.29 -16.30
CA ARG A 455 5.66 -14.11 -17.58
C ARG A 455 5.98 -12.66 -17.91
N LYS A 456 5.03 -11.76 -17.72
CA LYS A 456 5.18 -10.36 -18.12
C LYS A 456 5.43 -9.50 -16.89
N PHE A 457 6.57 -8.81 -16.89
CA PHE A 457 7.05 -7.96 -15.81
C PHE A 457 6.74 -6.48 -16.11
N TYR A 458 6.13 -5.78 -15.15
CA TYR A 458 5.78 -4.37 -15.27
C TYR A 458 6.10 -3.62 -13.97
N PRO A 459 6.45 -2.34 -14.04
CA PRO A 459 6.39 -1.49 -12.86
C PRO A 459 4.96 -1.38 -12.33
N ALA A 460 4.82 -1.35 -11.01
CA ALA A 460 3.58 -1.04 -10.34
C ALA A 460 3.68 0.31 -9.61
N THR A 461 2.76 0.59 -8.70
CA THR A 461 2.73 1.79 -7.86
C THR A 461 3.91 1.87 -6.89
N TRP A 462 4.78 2.86 -7.04
CA TRP A 462 5.83 3.19 -6.06
C TRP A 462 5.30 4.16 -5.03
N ARG A 463 5.76 4.02 -3.78
CA ARG A 463 5.20 4.76 -2.64
C ARG A 463 6.31 5.26 -1.73
N MET A 464 6.05 6.35 -1.03
CA MET A 464 6.90 6.78 0.07
C MET A 464 6.48 6.11 1.39
N GLY A 465 7.45 5.82 2.26
CA GLY A 465 7.26 5.31 3.61
C GLY A 465 7.84 6.29 4.65
N LEU A 466 7.05 6.59 5.69
CA LEU A 466 7.56 7.27 6.90
C LEU A 466 8.43 6.32 7.75
N GLU A 467 8.10 5.03 7.69
CA GLU A 467 8.85 3.92 8.25
C GLU A 467 8.96 2.80 7.21
N THR A 468 9.40 1.60 7.62
CA THR A 468 9.57 0.41 6.77
C THR A 468 8.26 -0.22 6.27
N HIS A 469 7.08 0.35 6.57
CA HIS A 469 5.78 -0.17 6.18
C HIS A 469 4.72 0.94 6.12
N LEU A 470 4.02 1.11 4.99
CA LEU A 470 2.77 1.89 4.93
C LEU A 470 1.83 1.39 3.82
N GLY A 471 0.58 1.13 4.20
CA GLY A 471 -0.56 1.10 3.29
C GLY A 471 -1.05 2.52 3.01
N ILE A 472 -1.47 2.79 1.77
CA ILE A 472 -2.13 4.05 1.41
C ILE A 472 -3.63 3.88 1.64
N THR A 473 -4.17 4.61 2.61
CA THR A 473 -5.60 4.63 2.94
C THR A 473 -6.14 6.06 2.88
N ALA A 474 -7.46 6.22 2.96
CA ALA A 474 -8.09 7.55 2.87
C ALA A 474 -7.61 8.51 3.98
N ASP A 475 -7.34 7.96 5.18
CA ASP A 475 -6.89 8.66 6.38
C ASP A 475 -5.37 8.82 6.51
N LYS A 476 -4.58 8.00 5.79
CA LYS A 476 -3.11 8.09 5.78
C LYS A 476 -2.62 8.85 4.54
N PRO A 477 -2.06 10.06 4.67
CA PRO A 477 -1.51 10.79 3.53
C PRO A 477 -0.29 10.02 2.97
N GLY A 478 -0.12 10.04 1.65
CA GLY A 478 0.95 9.31 0.99
C GLY A 478 1.06 9.69 -0.47
N LEU A 479 2.28 9.65 -1.01
CA LEU A 479 2.57 9.91 -2.40
C LEU A 479 2.61 8.60 -3.20
N VAL A 480 1.98 8.60 -4.37
CA VAL A 480 2.11 7.53 -5.37
C VAL A 480 2.96 8.03 -6.52
N MET A 481 3.93 7.25 -6.96
CA MET A 481 4.84 7.60 -8.04
C MET A 481 4.89 6.47 -9.06
N ALA A 482 4.98 6.84 -10.34
CA ALA A 482 5.35 5.93 -11.39
C ALA A 482 6.87 5.77 -11.46
N MET A 483 7.31 4.60 -11.91
CA MET A 483 8.69 4.34 -12.25
C MET A 483 8.98 4.86 -13.66
N SER A 484 10.21 5.29 -13.93
CA SER A 484 10.71 5.47 -15.29
C SER A 484 12.11 4.89 -15.41
N LEU A 485 12.32 4.11 -16.48
CA LEU A 485 13.63 3.54 -16.78
C LEU A 485 14.57 4.65 -17.29
N GLN A 486 15.78 4.69 -16.75
CA GLN A 486 16.82 5.60 -17.23
C GLN A 486 17.55 4.99 -18.44
N ALA A 487 17.36 5.56 -19.63
CA ALA A 487 18.16 5.19 -20.80
C ALA A 487 19.63 5.63 -20.61
N GLN A 488 20.59 4.86 -21.16
CA GLN A 488 22.04 4.99 -20.90
C GLN A 488 22.68 6.37 -21.23
N VAL A 489 21.94 7.29 -21.87
CA VAL A 489 22.51 8.47 -22.54
C VAL A 489 22.72 9.68 -21.62
N LEU A 490 22.09 9.74 -20.44
CA LEU A 490 22.12 10.96 -19.63
C LEU A 490 23.24 11.03 -18.61
N GLN A 491 23.83 12.22 -18.39
CA GLN A 491 24.79 12.49 -17.31
C GLN A 491 24.10 12.91 -16.00
N TYR A 492 24.71 12.61 -14.84
CA TYR A 492 24.25 13.06 -13.51
C TYR A 492 25.22 14.12 -12.98
N VAL A 493 24.72 15.19 -12.34
CA VAL A 493 25.55 16.20 -11.69
C VAL A 493 24.91 16.59 -10.36
N ASP A 494 25.67 16.41 -9.28
CA ASP A 494 25.31 16.81 -7.93
C ASP A 494 25.62 18.30 -7.70
N LYS A 495 24.82 18.98 -6.88
CA LYS A 495 24.90 20.45 -6.69
C LYS A 495 26.09 20.92 -5.83
N GLU A 496 26.90 20.00 -5.29
CA GLU A 496 27.96 20.34 -4.32
C GLU A 496 29.40 20.23 -4.84
N SER A 497 29.66 20.18 -6.15
CA SER A 497 31.05 20.27 -6.64
C SER A 497 31.26 21.21 -7.83
N ASN A 498 32.09 22.22 -7.55
CA ASN A 498 32.85 23.10 -8.45
C ASN A 498 32.13 24.25 -9.18
N ALA A 499 32.24 25.42 -8.55
CA ALA A 499 32.84 26.57 -9.22
C ALA A 499 34.25 26.21 -9.74
N GLU A 500 34.60 26.74 -10.91
CA GLU A 500 35.88 26.59 -11.63
C GLU A 500 36.13 25.28 -12.40
N SER A 501 35.82 25.28 -13.70
CA SER A 501 36.85 25.47 -14.73
C SER A 501 36.23 25.51 -16.14
N LYS A 502 36.69 26.48 -16.93
CA LYS A 502 36.37 26.64 -18.35
C LYS A 502 37.23 25.68 -19.19
N THR A 503 36.71 25.38 -20.39
CA THR A 503 37.35 24.81 -21.58
C THR A 503 37.73 23.33 -21.59
N GLY A 504 37.14 22.57 -22.53
CA GLY A 504 37.57 21.22 -22.90
C GLY A 504 36.68 20.63 -24.00
N LYS A 505 37.03 20.91 -25.25
CA LYS A 505 36.37 20.42 -26.48
C LYS A 505 37.08 19.14 -26.92
N TRP A 506 36.46 17.95 -26.87
CA TRP A 506 36.98 16.70 -27.47
C TRP A 506 35.80 15.83 -27.91
N LEU A 507 35.49 15.78 -29.21
CA LEU A 507 35.92 14.78 -30.21
C LEU A 507 35.25 13.41 -30.04
N ILE A 508 34.20 13.21 -30.87
CA ILE A 508 33.52 11.96 -31.16
C ILE A 508 34.55 11.02 -31.81
N LEU A 509 34.71 9.81 -31.27
CA LEU A 509 35.36 8.70 -31.96
C LEU A 509 34.30 7.63 -32.23
N GLU A 510 33.88 7.54 -33.50
CA GLU A 510 33.21 6.38 -34.05
C GLU A 510 34.19 5.20 -34.07
N PHE A 511 33.74 4.03 -33.60
CA PHE A 511 34.30 2.75 -34.01
C PHE A 511 33.13 1.81 -34.31
N TYR A 512 33.00 1.43 -35.58
CA TYR A 512 32.10 0.40 -36.08
C TYR A 512 32.93 -0.79 -36.61
N LEU A 513 32.41 -2.00 -36.34
CA LEU A 513 32.71 -3.34 -36.91
C LEU A 513 33.97 -4.09 -36.44
N ALA A 514 33.77 -5.17 -35.67
CA ALA A 514 33.40 -6.50 -36.22
C ALA A 514 33.47 -7.60 -35.14
N SER A 515 32.33 -8.21 -34.79
CA SER A 515 32.11 -9.67 -34.84
C SER A 515 30.68 -9.98 -34.37
N GLU A 516 29.74 -9.98 -35.31
CA GLU A 516 28.47 -10.66 -35.15
C GLU A 516 28.69 -12.16 -35.40
N HIS A 517 28.22 -13.02 -34.50
CA HIS A 517 27.43 -14.19 -34.87
C HIS A 517 26.41 -14.48 -33.77
N VAL A 518 25.17 -14.23 -34.16
CA VAL A 518 23.90 -14.48 -33.47
C VAL A 518 23.45 -15.92 -33.75
N ILE A 519 22.87 -16.60 -32.77
CA ILE A 519 21.72 -17.48 -33.05
C ILE A 519 20.60 -17.10 -32.06
N SER A 520 19.66 -16.32 -32.58
CA SER A 520 18.31 -16.12 -32.09
C SER A 520 17.41 -16.94 -33.02
N THR A 521 16.53 -17.77 -32.45
CA THR A 521 15.52 -18.50 -33.22
C THR A 521 14.16 -18.01 -32.77
N SER A 522 13.57 -17.11 -33.55
CA SER A 522 12.15 -16.76 -33.52
C SER A 522 11.46 -17.48 -34.68
N ILE A 523 10.42 -18.26 -34.38
CA ILE A 523 9.56 -18.89 -35.39
C ILE A 523 8.36 -17.96 -35.60
N ALA A 524 8.28 -17.36 -36.77
CA ALA A 524 7.06 -16.73 -37.30
C ALA A 524 6.69 -17.47 -38.58
N PHE A 525 5.50 -18.08 -38.61
CA PHE A 525 4.93 -18.68 -39.81
C PHE A 525 4.21 -17.60 -40.63
N THR A 526 4.54 -17.50 -41.91
CA THR A 526 3.67 -16.87 -42.91
C THR A 526 3.54 -17.79 -44.12
N THR A 527 2.28 -17.98 -44.50
CA THR A 527 1.71 -18.73 -45.60
C THR A 527 2.20 -18.28 -46.98
N THR A 528 2.39 -19.23 -47.89
CA THR A 528 2.14 -19.05 -49.32
C THR A 528 1.61 -20.35 -49.92
N GLU A 529 0.51 -20.22 -50.67
CA GLU A 529 -0.18 -21.26 -51.43
C GLU A 529 0.64 -21.72 -52.64
N GLU A 530 0.51 -23.00 -53.01
CA GLU A 530 0.21 -23.36 -54.41
C GLU A 530 -0.42 -24.76 -54.53
N SER A 531 -1.68 -24.72 -55.00
CA SER A 531 -2.52 -25.66 -55.76
C SER A 531 -1.98 -27.05 -56.17
N SER A 532 -2.78 -28.11 -55.94
CA SER A 532 -3.54 -28.78 -57.02
C SER A 532 -4.46 -29.94 -56.56
N THR A 533 -5.78 -29.73 -56.73
CA THR A 533 -6.85 -30.64 -57.22
C THR A 533 -6.93 -32.12 -56.79
N VAL A 534 -8.12 -32.60 -56.35
CA VAL A 534 -9.08 -33.42 -57.15
C VAL A 534 -10.30 -33.94 -56.32
N SER A 535 -11.49 -33.59 -56.82
CA SER A 535 -12.83 -34.24 -56.85
C SER A 535 -13.65 -34.66 -55.60
N LEU A 536 -14.89 -34.16 -55.63
CA LEU A 536 -16.12 -34.54 -54.94
C LEU A 536 -16.70 -35.91 -55.35
N SER A 537 -17.45 -36.55 -54.45
CA SER A 537 -18.78 -37.15 -54.73
C SER A 537 -19.49 -37.64 -53.45
N GLU A 538 -20.73 -37.18 -53.25
CA GLU A 538 -21.80 -37.71 -52.35
C GLU A 538 -22.27 -39.14 -52.81
N PRO A 539 -23.33 -39.83 -52.27
CA PRO A 539 -24.40 -39.43 -51.31
C PRO A 539 -24.98 -40.52 -50.34
N SER A 540 -25.99 -40.08 -49.55
CA SER A 540 -27.31 -40.71 -49.21
C SER A 540 -27.48 -41.89 -48.21
N ILE A 541 -28.21 -41.59 -47.11
CA ILE A 541 -29.56 -42.09 -46.68
C ILE A 541 -29.92 -43.58 -46.95
N GLU A 542 -30.34 -44.36 -45.93
CA GLU A 542 -31.75 -44.81 -45.64
C GLU A 542 -31.88 -45.94 -44.57
N THR A 543 -32.92 -45.80 -43.72
CA THR A 543 -33.84 -46.74 -43.01
C THR A 543 -33.52 -48.16 -42.48
N GLY A 544 -34.23 -48.52 -41.38
CA GLY A 544 -34.60 -49.90 -40.96
C GLY A 544 -34.84 -50.05 -39.43
N THR A 545 -36.00 -49.72 -38.84
CA THR A 545 -37.22 -50.55 -38.58
C THR A 545 -37.09 -51.70 -37.54
N THR A 546 -37.56 -51.43 -36.30
CA THR A 546 -38.51 -52.18 -35.41
C THR A 546 -38.27 -53.63 -34.89
N ILE A 547 -38.75 -53.85 -33.64
CA ILE A 547 -39.38 -55.06 -32.99
C ILE A 547 -38.58 -55.62 -31.78
N THR A 548 -38.96 -55.33 -30.53
CA THR A 548 -39.90 -56.03 -29.60
C THR A 548 -39.24 -57.16 -28.79
N THR A 549 -39.24 -57.05 -27.44
CA THR A 549 -39.87 -58.00 -26.49
C THR A 549 -39.60 -57.60 -25.03
N ALA A 550 -40.68 -57.33 -24.29
CA ALA A 550 -40.80 -57.58 -22.84
C ALA A 550 -41.07 -59.10 -22.62
N PRO A 551 -41.27 -59.68 -21.41
CA PRO A 551 -41.42 -59.06 -20.08
C PRO A 551 -40.70 -59.82 -18.93
N GLY A 552 -40.82 -59.32 -17.69
CA GLY A 552 -40.37 -60.07 -16.50
C GLY A 552 -40.55 -59.31 -15.19
N THR A 553 -41.71 -59.51 -14.57
CA THR A 553 -42.24 -58.92 -13.33
C THR A 553 -41.53 -59.44 -12.06
N THR A 554 -41.69 -58.69 -10.95
CA THR A 554 -42.04 -59.14 -9.58
C THR A 554 -41.02 -58.90 -8.43
N THR A 555 -41.49 -58.05 -7.49
CA THR A 555 -41.38 -58.09 -6.01
C THR A 555 -40.09 -57.79 -5.24
N THR A 556 -40.18 -56.67 -4.52
CA THR A 556 -39.83 -56.39 -3.11
C THR A 556 -39.84 -57.59 -2.14
N PRO A 557 -39.09 -57.54 -1.03
CA PRO A 557 -39.69 -57.01 0.21
C PRO A 557 -38.79 -56.09 1.06
N LYS A 558 -39.50 -55.33 1.90
CA LYS A 558 -39.06 -54.49 3.02
C LYS A 558 -39.38 -55.26 4.31
N VAL A 559 -38.45 -55.32 5.28
CA VAL A 559 -38.66 -55.64 6.71
C VAL A 559 -37.50 -54.94 7.44
N GLU A 560 -37.69 -53.84 8.18
CA GLU A 560 -38.22 -53.65 9.56
C GLU A 560 -37.20 -53.88 10.71
N THR A 561 -36.94 -52.78 11.43
CA THR A 561 -36.87 -52.57 12.91
C THR A 561 -35.90 -53.41 13.77
N THR A 562 -35.03 -52.89 14.64
CA THR A 562 -35.26 -52.34 16.01
C THR A 562 -33.87 -52.22 16.72
N THR A 563 -33.51 -51.10 17.35
CA THR A 563 -33.52 -50.80 18.81
C THR A 563 -32.26 -51.20 19.61
N ALA A 564 -31.85 -50.28 20.49
CA ALA A 564 -31.27 -50.46 21.83
C ALA A 564 -29.82 -49.99 22.05
N ALA A 565 -29.73 -49.08 23.02
CA ALA A 565 -28.56 -48.58 23.73
C ALA A 565 -28.10 -49.53 24.84
N GLU A 566 -26.85 -49.36 25.27
CA GLU A 566 -26.31 -49.28 26.66
C GLU A 566 -24.83 -49.69 26.62
N LEU A 567 -23.90 -48.80 26.97
CA LEU A 567 -23.41 -48.51 28.32
C LEU A 567 -22.75 -49.72 28.99
N ALA A 568 -21.44 -49.64 29.20
CA ALA A 568 -20.72 -50.42 30.20
C ALA A 568 -19.65 -49.54 30.87
N THR A 569 -19.95 -49.25 32.12
CA THR A 569 -19.18 -48.60 33.17
C THR A 569 -18.17 -49.58 33.79
N THR A 570 -17.04 -49.06 34.29
CA THR A 570 -16.35 -49.56 35.50
C THR A 570 -15.74 -48.35 36.21
N THR A 571 -16.35 -47.81 37.29
CA THR A 571 -16.04 -48.04 38.73
C THR A 571 -14.55 -48.07 39.08
N ALA A 572 -14.05 -47.52 40.17
CA ALA A 572 -14.44 -46.49 41.17
C ALA A 572 -13.23 -46.42 42.11
N ASP A 573 -12.95 -45.26 42.71
CA ASP A 573 -12.65 -45.20 44.15
C ASP A 573 -12.73 -43.76 44.64
N SER A 574 -13.52 -43.60 45.70
CA SER A 574 -13.68 -42.37 46.46
C SER A 574 -12.66 -42.33 47.59
N GLU A 575 -12.05 -41.18 47.81
CA GLU A 575 -11.72 -40.73 49.17
C GLU A 575 -12.08 -39.23 49.32
N THR A 576 -12.93 -38.99 50.31
CA THR A 576 -13.39 -37.72 50.86
C THR A 576 -12.26 -36.94 51.52
N THR A 577 -12.16 -35.63 51.25
CA THR A 577 -11.87 -34.62 52.30
C THR A 577 -12.32 -33.22 51.88
N THR A 578 -13.26 -32.70 52.68
CA THR A 578 -13.33 -31.33 53.23
C THR A 578 -13.40 -30.13 52.28
N ALA A 579 -14.59 -29.52 52.24
CA ALA A 579 -14.85 -28.19 51.76
C ALA A 579 -14.28 -27.12 52.71
N GLU A 580 -13.56 -26.14 52.15
CA GLU A 580 -13.53 -24.78 52.68
C GLU A 580 -14.14 -23.85 51.63
N GLU A 581 -15.06 -23.04 52.13
CA GLU A 581 -15.92 -22.10 51.43
C GLU A 581 -15.14 -20.80 51.18
N SER A 582 -15.11 -20.33 49.93
CA SER A 582 -14.97 -18.89 49.67
C SER A 582 -15.60 -18.53 48.32
N THR A 583 -16.73 -17.86 48.45
CA THR A 583 -17.50 -17.07 47.48
C THR A 583 -16.75 -16.61 46.22
N THR A 584 -17.21 -17.11 45.07
CA THR A 584 -17.00 -16.46 43.76
C THR A 584 -18.25 -15.66 43.40
N THR A 585 -18.09 -14.34 43.35
CA THR A 585 -19.04 -13.41 42.76
C THR A 585 -19.01 -13.60 41.25
N ALA A 586 -20.14 -14.00 40.66
CA ALA A 586 -20.35 -13.93 39.22
C ALA A 586 -20.38 -12.45 38.81
N VAL A 587 -19.47 -12.05 37.92
CA VAL A 587 -19.61 -10.81 37.16
C VAL A 587 -19.79 -11.21 35.69
N GLU A 588 -20.97 -10.86 35.20
CA GLU A 588 -21.40 -10.82 33.81
C GLU A 588 -20.27 -10.25 32.92
N ALA A 589 -19.82 -11.04 31.95
CA ALA A 589 -18.93 -10.55 30.91
C ALA A 589 -19.76 -9.75 29.89
N GLU A 590 -19.76 -8.42 30.03
CA GLU A 590 -20.19 -7.53 28.97
C GLU A 590 -19.20 -7.63 27.80
N SER A 591 -19.75 -7.98 26.64
CA SER A 591 -19.10 -7.87 25.33
C SER A 591 -18.77 -6.40 25.04
N THR A 592 -17.52 -6.00 25.23
CA THR A 592 -17.03 -4.67 24.85
C THR A 592 -16.64 -4.66 23.37
N THR A 593 -17.53 -4.11 22.55
CA THR A 593 -17.23 -3.61 21.21
C THR A 593 -16.06 -2.62 21.29
N THR A 594 -14.92 -2.97 20.68
CA THR A 594 -13.75 -2.09 20.55
C THR A 594 -14.10 -0.91 19.65
N THR A 595 -14.57 0.16 20.27
CA THR A 595 -14.77 1.44 19.62
C THR A 595 -13.39 2.03 19.38
N ALA A 596 -13.13 2.54 18.17
CA ALA A 596 -11.88 3.22 17.82
C ALA A 596 -11.51 4.24 18.92
N VAL A 597 -10.29 4.16 19.44
CA VAL A 597 -9.79 5.09 20.46
C VAL A 597 -9.84 6.50 19.87
N ALA A 598 -10.79 7.30 20.32
CA ALA A 598 -10.91 8.69 19.90
C ALA A 598 -9.65 9.44 20.33
N THR A 599 -9.04 10.19 19.42
CA THR A 599 -7.93 11.08 19.76
C THR A 599 -8.37 12.03 20.87
N PRO A 600 -7.66 12.13 22.01
CA PRO A 600 -8.09 12.97 23.12
C PRO A 600 -8.23 14.42 22.66
N THR A 601 -9.40 15.01 22.93
CA THR A 601 -9.72 16.38 22.54
C THR A 601 -9.95 17.26 23.75
N PHE A 602 -9.54 18.52 23.66
CA PHE A 602 -9.66 19.48 24.77
C PHE A 602 -10.01 20.88 24.26
N THR A 603 -10.61 21.69 25.11
CA THR A 603 -10.83 23.12 24.89
C THR A 603 -9.69 23.92 25.54
N ILE A 604 -9.24 24.96 24.86
CA ILE A 604 -8.27 25.91 25.41
C ILE A 604 -9.01 26.93 26.28
N VAL A 605 -8.65 27.03 27.56
CA VAL A 605 -9.33 27.87 28.55
C VAL A 605 -8.35 28.77 29.30
N GLY A 606 -8.75 30.01 29.58
CA GLY A 606 -7.95 30.94 30.37
C GLY A 606 -7.80 30.51 31.83
N GLY A 607 -6.57 30.45 32.34
CA GLY A 607 -6.24 30.01 33.70
C GLY A 607 -6.00 31.13 34.71
N GLY A 608 -6.29 32.39 34.36
CA GLY A 608 -6.11 33.54 35.26
C GLY A 608 -6.76 34.84 34.78
N GLY A 609 -6.92 35.79 35.71
CA GLY A 609 -7.34 37.17 35.39
C GLY A 609 -8.76 37.28 34.85
N ALA A 610 -8.97 38.21 33.90
CA ALA A 610 -10.29 38.50 33.32
C ALA A 610 -10.82 37.41 32.37
N ILE A 611 -9.96 36.47 31.97
CA ILE A 611 -10.30 35.35 31.10
C ILE A 611 -10.40 34.02 31.87
N GLN A 612 -10.40 34.04 33.21
CA GLN A 612 -10.50 32.83 34.04
C GLN A 612 -11.73 31.99 33.64
N GLY A 613 -11.49 30.75 33.19
CA GLY A 613 -12.55 29.82 32.79
C GLY A 613 -13.20 30.15 31.44
N ALA A 614 -12.78 31.21 30.74
CA ALA A 614 -13.31 31.55 29.42
C ALA A 614 -12.71 30.62 28.35
N PRO A 615 -13.52 30.01 27.47
CA PRO A 615 -13.01 29.19 26.37
C PRO A 615 -12.54 30.05 25.20
N LEU A 616 -11.51 29.59 24.50
CA LEU A 616 -11.00 30.23 23.30
C LEU A 616 -11.98 29.99 22.14
N LYS A 617 -12.38 31.07 21.46
CA LYS A 617 -13.37 31.05 20.38
C LYS A 617 -12.78 31.52 19.06
N GLY A 618 -13.27 30.96 17.96
CA GLY A 618 -12.86 31.30 16.59
C GLY A 618 -13.97 31.05 15.58
N ILE A 619 -13.82 31.61 14.38
CA ILE A 619 -14.72 31.40 13.23
C ILE A 619 -14.11 30.38 12.26
N ASP A 620 -14.93 29.75 11.41
CA ASP A 620 -14.47 28.75 10.43
C ASP A 620 -13.82 29.43 9.20
N GLN A 621 -12.71 30.13 9.43
CA GLN A 621 -11.96 30.84 8.40
C GLN A 621 -10.46 30.73 8.70
N ASP A 622 -9.67 30.34 7.69
CA ASP A 622 -8.21 30.30 7.79
C ASP A 622 -7.63 31.71 7.96
N GLY A 623 -6.56 31.83 8.75
CA GLY A 623 -6.00 33.14 9.13
C GLY A 623 -6.81 33.92 10.17
N SER A 624 -7.98 33.44 10.63
CA SER A 624 -8.75 34.19 11.62
C SER A 624 -8.14 34.08 13.03
N ILE A 625 -8.13 35.21 13.75
CA ILE A 625 -7.59 35.31 15.12
C ILE A 625 -8.60 34.74 16.12
N LEU A 626 -8.11 34.01 17.12
CA LEU A 626 -8.92 33.45 18.18
C LEU A 626 -8.96 34.37 19.42
N LEU A 627 -10.12 34.43 20.07
CA LEU A 627 -10.43 35.39 21.13
C LEU A 627 -11.08 34.71 22.33
N PHE A 628 -10.81 35.20 23.54
CA PHE A 628 -11.67 35.00 24.70
C PHE A 628 -12.73 36.11 24.76
N ASN A 629 -13.89 35.81 25.35
CA ASN A 629 -14.97 36.79 25.57
C ASN A 629 -15.30 37.72 24.37
N PRO A 630 -15.50 37.18 23.14
CA PRO A 630 -15.79 38.03 21.99
C PRO A 630 -17.10 38.82 22.21
N GLN A 631 -17.07 40.12 21.96
CA GLN A 631 -18.20 41.04 22.10
C GLN A 631 -18.95 41.25 20.78
N VAL A 632 -18.32 40.91 19.66
CA VAL A 632 -18.88 40.98 18.30
C VAL A 632 -18.47 39.73 17.50
N GLY A 633 -19.25 39.37 16.48
CA GLY A 633 -19.01 38.20 15.63
C GLY A 633 -19.73 36.92 16.07
N ASN A 634 -19.56 35.86 15.28
CA ASN A 634 -20.21 34.55 15.44
C ASN A 634 -19.23 33.44 15.85
N GLY A 635 -18.14 33.79 16.54
CA GLY A 635 -17.12 32.83 16.98
C GLY A 635 -17.68 31.77 17.94
N ARG A 636 -17.35 30.50 17.69
CA ARG A 636 -17.72 29.37 18.56
C ARG A 636 -16.51 28.87 19.34
N THR A 637 -16.77 28.21 20.47
CA THR A 637 -15.74 27.48 21.22
C THR A 637 -15.06 26.46 20.31
N ARG A 638 -13.72 26.42 20.35
CA ARG A 638 -12.93 25.53 19.52
C ARG A 638 -12.45 24.32 20.30
N THR A 639 -12.52 23.16 19.66
CA THR A 639 -12.04 21.89 20.23
C THR A 639 -10.73 21.51 19.56
N MET A 640 -9.69 21.25 20.36
CA MET A 640 -8.33 21.03 19.89
C MET A 640 -7.92 19.57 19.98
N ILE A 641 -7.08 19.17 19.03
CA ILE A 641 -6.30 17.94 19.01
C ILE A 641 -4.83 18.35 19.05
N LEU A 642 -4.05 17.77 19.97
CA LEU A 642 -2.60 17.93 20.01
C LEU A 642 -1.94 16.71 19.36
N ASN A 643 -1.13 16.95 18.32
CA ASN A 643 -0.30 15.89 17.74
C ASN A 643 0.92 15.65 18.64
N PRO A 644 1.11 14.43 19.20
CA PRO A 644 2.20 14.14 20.13
C PRO A 644 3.58 14.11 19.45
N ASP A 645 3.64 13.80 18.15
CA ASP A 645 4.90 13.68 17.41
C ASP A 645 5.45 15.04 16.97
N THR A 646 4.55 15.98 16.64
CA THR A 646 4.92 17.29 16.10
C THR A 646 4.67 18.45 17.08
N GLY A 647 3.96 18.21 18.18
CA GLY A 647 3.48 19.24 19.11
C GLY A 647 2.48 20.22 18.48
N ARG A 648 1.90 19.92 17.32
CA ARG A 648 1.03 20.86 16.59
C ARG A 648 -0.40 20.79 17.13
N LEU A 649 -1.01 21.95 17.37
CA LEU A 649 -2.42 22.05 17.71
C LEU A 649 -3.26 22.15 16.44
N ARG A 650 -4.30 21.32 16.35
CA ARG A 650 -5.25 21.27 15.24
C ARG A 650 -6.66 21.41 15.78
N ASP A 651 -7.47 22.22 15.12
CA ASP A 651 -8.89 22.25 15.40
C ASP A 651 -9.58 20.96 14.91
N LYS A 652 -10.41 20.38 15.77
CA LYS A 652 -11.15 19.14 15.50
C LYS A 652 -12.15 19.32 14.35
N ASP A 653 -12.82 20.45 14.29
CA ASP A 653 -13.98 20.66 13.41
C ASP A 653 -13.54 21.02 11.98
N THR A 654 -12.54 21.89 11.84
CA THR A 654 -12.06 22.36 10.53
C THR A 654 -10.79 21.67 10.06
N GLY A 655 -10.04 21.06 10.99
CA GLY A 655 -8.74 20.49 10.72
C GLY A 655 -7.61 21.49 10.53
N ILE A 656 -7.85 22.79 10.74
CA ILE A 656 -6.88 23.85 10.57
C ILE A 656 -5.95 23.92 11.80
N LEU A 657 -4.66 24.11 11.57
CA LEU A 657 -3.66 24.25 12.62
C LEU A 657 -3.74 25.61 13.32
N LEU A 658 -3.27 25.70 14.56
CA LEU A 658 -3.06 26.97 15.26
C LEU A 658 -1.62 27.46 15.06
N CYS A 659 -1.49 28.75 14.75
CA CYS A 659 -0.24 29.44 14.46
C CYS A 659 -0.09 30.72 15.28
N ALA A 660 1.15 31.16 15.42
CA ALA A 660 1.49 32.51 15.87
C ALA A 660 1.37 33.46 14.66
N TYR A 661 0.63 34.55 14.81
CA TYR A 661 0.39 35.55 13.77
C TYR A 661 1.13 36.84 14.09
N TYR A 662 2.06 37.23 13.20
CA TYR A 662 2.97 38.36 13.31
C TYR A 662 2.54 39.58 12.49
N GLY A 663 1.39 39.56 11.80
CA GLY A 663 0.96 40.66 10.92
C GLY A 663 0.70 42.00 11.61
N SER A 664 0.87 42.09 12.93
CA SER A 664 0.85 43.35 13.70
C SER A 664 2.10 43.55 14.56
N ALA A 665 3.15 42.74 14.37
CA ALA A 665 4.42 42.82 15.06
C ALA A 665 5.42 43.64 14.22
N ASN A 666 5.90 44.77 14.73
CA ASN A 666 6.91 45.60 14.05
C ASN A 666 8.34 45.27 14.48
N SER A 667 8.50 44.53 15.58
CA SER A 667 9.77 44.08 16.16
C SER A 667 9.68 42.60 16.57
N PRO A 668 10.78 41.82 16.60
CA PRO A 668 10.76 40.41 16.99
C PRO A 668 10.36 40.17 18.45
N ASP A 669 10.36 41.23 19.26
CA ASP A 669 9.91 41.23 20.65
C ASP A 669 8.42 41.58 20.81
N ASP A 670 7.73 41.97 19.73
CA ASP A 670 6.30 42.24 19.77
C ASP A 670 5.51 40.92 19.92
N PRO A 671 4.47 40.88 20.79
CA PRO A 671 3.66 39.67 20.96
C PRO A 671 2.91 39.26 19.68
N ALA A 672 2.92 37.96 19.38
CA ALA A 672 2.20 37.39 18.25
C ALA A 672 0.79 36.93 18.66
N ASN A 673 -0.22 37.17 17.83
CA ASN A 673 -1.56 36.68 18.08
C ASN A 673 -1.66 35.16 17.90
N ILE A 674 -2.62 34.53 18.57
CA ILE A 674 -2.99 33.13 18.27
C ILE A 674 -4.10 33.13 17.21
N ALA A 675 -3.82 32.50 16.07
CA ALA A 675 -4.73 32.46 14.94
C ALA A 675 -4.79 31.06 14.32
N PHE A 676 -5.81 30.81 13.51
CA PHE A 676 -5.74 29.71 12.55
C PHE A 676 -4.64 29.99 11.53
N CYS A 677 -3.82 28.98 11.23
CA CYS A 677 -2.84 29.09 10.15
C CYS A 677 -3.57 29.44 8.84
N GLN A 678 -2.95 30.29 8.03
CA GLN A 678 -3.52 30.74 6.76
C GLN A 678 -2.90 29.99 5.59
N ASN A 679 -3.73 29.49 4.67
CA ASN A 679 -3.23 28.80 3.50
C ASN A 679 -2.39 29.72 2.61
N GLY A 680 -1.22 29.27 2.17
CA GLY A 680 -0.29 30.04 1.35
C GLY A 680 0.49 31.16 2.08
N ASN A 681 0.22 31.42 3.35
CA ASN A 681 0.85 32.49 4.14
C ASN A 681 1.38 32.01 5.50
N THR A 682 1.67 30.72 5.65
CA THR A 682 2.19 30.13 6.90
C THR A 682 3.55 29.48 6.70
N GLY A 683 4.50 29.77 7.59
CA GLY A 683 5.87 29.26 7.59
C GLY A 683 6.92 30.38 7.58
N LEU A 684 8.17 30.01 7.35
CA LEU A 684 9.32 30.88 7.55
C LEU A 684 9.18 32.19 6.76
N ASN A 685 9.40 33.32 7.43
CA ASN A 685 9.32 34.68 6.86
C ASN A 685 7.95 35.04 6.28
N THR A 686 6.88 34.44 6.81
CA THR A 686 5.49 34.78 6.47
C THR A 686 4.75 35.32 7.71
N PRO A 687 3.55 35.92 7.54
CA PRO A 687 2.81 36.48 8.66
C PRO A 687 2.34 35.45 9.69
N TYR A 688 2.25 34.16 9.34
CA TYR A 688 1.86 33.09 10.26
C TYR A 688 3.01 32.11 10.42
N GLU A 689 3.35 31.72 11.64
CA GLU A 689 4.37 30.72 11.90
C GLU A 689 3.84 29.63 12.82
N TYR A 690 4.33 28.41 12.62
CA TYR A 690 3.83 27.29 13.38
C TYR A 690 4.31 27.30 14.83
N MET A 691 3.42 26.88 15.72
CA MET A 691 3.70 26.75 17.15
C MET A 691 3.90 25.28 17.54
N THR A 692 4.78 25.02 18.49
CA THR A 692 5.00 23.68 19.04
C THR A 692 4.56 23.66 20.48
N CYS A 693 3.67 22.73 20.84
CA CYS A 693 2.96 22.70 22.10
C CYS A 693 3.06 21.33 22.79
N HIS A 694 2.94 21.33 24.11
CA HIS A 694 2.80 20.14 24.93
C HIS A 694 1.90 20.44 26.14
N ILE A 695 1.32 19.40 26.73
CA ILE A 695 0.49 19.52 27.92
C ILE A 695 1.23 18.93 29.12
N THR A 696 1.42 19.74 30.15
CA THR A 696 2.02 19.31 31.42
C THR A 696 1.04 19.60 32.54
N SER A 697 0.56 18.55 33.22
CA SER A 697 -0.38 18.67 34.35
C SER A 697 -1.64 19.51 34.02
N GLY A 698 -2.21 19.32 32.83
CA GLY A 698 -3.41 20.04 32.37
C GLY A 698 -3.17 21.46 31.86
N LYS A 699 -1.93 21.97 31.89
CA LYS A 699 -1.56 23.26 31.31
C LYS A 699 -0.94 23.10 29.94
N LEU A 700 -1.33 23.97 29.01
CA LEU A 700 -0.79 24.04 27.66
C LEU A 700 0.45 24.95 27.66
N SER A 701 1.59 24.40 27.24
CA SER A 701 2.84 25.13 27.06
C SER A 701 3.23 25.08 25.60
N CYS A 702 3.45 26.24 24.98
CA CYS A 702 3.81 26.34 23.57
C CYS A 702 5.04 27.22 23.35
N THR A 703 5.77 26.96 22.27
CA THR A 703 6.83 27.82 21.74
C THR A 703 6.53 28.22 20.30
N ALA A 704 6.99 29.41 19.91
CA ALA A 704 6.96 29.92 18.54
C ALA A 704 8.26 30.68 18.21
N PRO A 705 8.79 30.59 16.97
CA PRO A 705 9.95 31.38 16.56
C PRO A 705 9.66 32.88 16.67
N LYS A 706 10.62 33.71 17.09
CA LYS A 706 10.44 35.16 17.07
C LYS A 706 10.26 35.68 15.64
N GLY A 707 9.41 36.69 15.45
CA GLY A 707 9.09 37.21 14.14
C GLY A 707 8.60 38.65 14.16
N GLN A 708 8.76 39.32 13.02
CA GLN A 708 8.28 40.68 12.78
C GLN A 708 7.77 40.80 11.34
N CYS A 709 6.75 41.62 11.14
CA CYS A 709 6.18 42.03 9.87
C CYS A 709 6.02 43.56 9.84
N PRO A 710 7.13 44.32 9.81
CA PRO A 710 7.07 45.77 9.88
C PRO A 710 6.35 46.38 8.67
N THR A 711 5.74 47.54 8.89
CA THR A 711 5.20 48.40 7.83
C THR A 711 6.01 49.68 7.72
N ASP A 712 6.04 50.30 6.54
CA ASP A 712 6.57 51.66 6.37
C ASP A 712 5.64 52.72 6.98
N ASP A 713 6.07 53.99 6.94
CA ASP A 713 5.32 55.14 7.47
C ASP A 713 3.96 55.35 6.77
N ASP A 714 3.78 54.78 5.57
CA ASP A 714 2.53 54.81 4.79
C ASP A 714 1.65 53.57 5.05
N GLY A 715 2.08 52.65 5.93
CA GLY A 715 1.36 51.43 6.29
C GLY A 715 1.53 50.27 5.31
N ASN A 716 2.45 50.35 4.34
CA ASN A 716 2.74 49.25 3.42
C ASN A 716 3.63 48.20 4.09
N SER A 717 3.34 46.92 3.86
CA SER A 717 4.15 45.82 4.39
C SER A 717 5.57 45.82 3.80
N LEU A 718 6.57 45.75 4.67
CA LEU A 718 7.98 45.59 4.31
C LEU A 718 8.41 44.12 4.22
N GLY A 719 7.45 43.19 4.30
CA GLY A 719 7.69 41.75 4.39
C GLY A 719 7.87 41.27 5.84
N CYS A 720 7.73 39.96 6.03
CA CYS A 720 7.90 39.33 7.34
C CYS A 720 9.26 38.65 7.44
N THR A 721 9.85 38.65 8.63
CA THR A 721 11.07 37.90 8.94
C THR A 721 10.89 37.13 10.23
N THR A 722 11.26 35.86 10.24
CA THR A 722 11.22 34.97 11.42
C THR A 722 12.61 34.42 11.70
N GLU A 723 13.09 34.57 12.93
CA GLU A 723 14.41 34.10 13.34
C GLU A 723 14.28 32.78 14.11
N SER A 724 14.66 31.66 13.49
CA SER A 724 14.58 30.33 14.13
C SER A 724 15.71 30.03 15.12
N PHE A 725 16.75 30.89 15.21
CA PHE A 725 18.01 30.56 15.90
C PHE A 725 18.44 31.56 16.99
N SER A 726 17.69 32.65 17.22
CA SER A 726 18.06 33.73 18.16
C SER A 726 17.17 33.83 19.41
N GLY A 727 16.04 33.10 19.46
CA GLY A 727 15.15 33.02 20.61
C GLY A 727 13.72 32.58 20.25
N GLU A 728 12.94 32.19 21.24
CA GLU A 728 11.54 31.74 21.08
C GLU A 728 10.59 32.55 21.96
N ASN A 729 9.37 32.75 21.48
CA ASN A 729 8.22 33.16 22.27
C ASN A 729 7.68 31.91 22.99
N ASN A 730 7.59 31.96 24.32
CA ASN A 730 7.34 30.76 25.15
C ASN A 730 6.36 31.01 26.32
N GLN A 731 5.73 32.19 26.37
CA GLN A 731 4.78 32.55 27.41
C GLN A 731 3.51 33.17 26.80
N PHE A 732 2.36 32.82 27.36
CA PHE A 732 1.07 33.34 26.92
C PHE A 732 0.69 34.62 27.66
N TYR A 733 0.06 35.53 26.93
CA TYR A 733 -0.49 36.78 27.45
C TYR A 733 -1.87 37.04 26.86
N TYR A 734 -2.69 37.80 27.56
CA TYR A 734 -3.91 38.35 26.99
C TYR A 734 -3.97 39.87 27.09
N LYS A 735 -4.72 40.48 26.17
CA LYS A 735 -5.01 41.92 26.16
C LYS A 735 -6.44 42.18 25.70
N ALA A 736 -7.18 42.93 26.51
CA ALA A 736 -8.55 43.32 26.20
C ALA A 736 -8.57 44.42 25.14
N GLN A 737 -9.46 44.28 24.16
CA GLN A 737 -9.77 45.32 23.18
C GLN A 737 -11.27 45.67 23.25
N SER A 738 -11.54 46.92 23.62
CA SER A 738 -12.92 47.43 23.77
C SER A 738 -13.71 47.24 22.48
N GLY A 739 -14.90 46.64 22.58
CA GLY A 739 -15.79 46.38 21.45
C GLY A 739 -15.43 45.14 20.61
N VAL A 740 -14.37 44.40 20.95
CA VAL A 740 -13.96 43.19 20.21
C VAL A 740 -13.91 41.95 21.11
N GLY A 741 -13.14 41.98 22.19
CA GLY A 741 -12.90 40.82 23.06
C GLY A 741 -11.48 40.81 23.62
N ASP A 742 -11.09 39.70 24.22
CA ASP A 742 -9.78 39.50 24.82
C ASP A 742 -8.89 38.66 23.89
N TYR A 743 -7.87 39.28 23.31
CA TYR A 743 -6.93 38.62 22.42
C TYR A 743 -5.92 37.78 23.19
N LEU A 744 -5.62 36.59 22.68
CA LEU A 744 -4.55 35.73 23.16
C LEU A 744 -3.28 35.95 22.32
N PHE A 745 -2.15 36.03 23.00
CA PHE A 745 -0.83 36.24 22.40
C PHE A 745 0.20 35.27 22.96
N ILE A 746 1.26 35.02 22.19
CA ILE A 746 2.49 34.37 22.64
C ILE A 746 3.67 35.34 22.48
N SER A 747 4.50 35.46 23.51
CA SER A 747 5.69 36.33 23.51
C SER A 747 6.75 35.78 24.47
N SER A 748 7.84 36.52 24.66
CA SER A 748 8.87 36.28 25.67
C SER A 748 9.08 37.54 26.52
N GLY A 749 9.42 37.39 27.80
CA GLY A 749 9.71 38.52 28.69
C GLY A 749 8.48 39.14 29.36
N SER A 750 8.39 40.48 29.37
CA SER A 750 7.30 41.21 30.04
C SER A 750 6.80 42.36 29.15
N PRO A 751 6.10 42.05 28.04
CA PRO A 751 5.62 43.07 27.11
C PRO A 751 4.65 44.04 27.79
N ALA A 752 4.90 45.35 27.61
CA ALA A 752 4.13 46.39 28.28
C ALA A 752 2.66 46.41 27.82
N GLY A 753 1.73 46.43 28.77
CA GLY A 753 0.29 46.47 28.48
C GLY A 753 -0.35 45.12 28.15
N TYR A 754 0.36 44.01 28.37
CA TYR A 754 -0.13 42.65 28.25
C TYR A 754 -0.15 41.96 29.62
N THR A 755 -1.16 41.11 29.87
CA THR A 755 -1.26 40.37 31.14
C THR A 755 -0.86 38.94 30.91
N ALA A 756 0.21 38.47 31.58
CA ALA A 756 0.65 37.08 31.53
C ALA A 756 -0.45 36.15 32.07
N VAL A 757 -0.62 34.99 31.43
CA VAL A 757 -1.69 34.05 31.80
C VAL A 757 -1.29 32.61 31.54
N ASP A 758 -1.73 31.72 32.42
CA ASP A 758 -1.67 30.28 32.17
C ASP A 758 -2.82 29.86 31.26
N ILE A 759 -2.55 28.94 30.35
CA ILE A 759 -3.56 28.38 29.46
C ILE A 759 -3.80 26.92 29.85
N ILE A 760 -5.07 26.56 30.04
CA ILE A 760 -5.51 25.25 30.53
C ILE A 760 -6.05 24.44 29.34
N ALA A 761 -5.58 23.21 29.20
CA ALA A 761 -6.17 22.22 28.32
C ALA A 761 -7.28 21.49 29.09
N GLN A 762 -8.52 21.98 28.97
CA GLN A 762 -9.67 21.41 29.65
C GLN A 762 -10.29 20.32 28.77
N GLU A 763 -10.44 19.11 29.29
CA GLU A 763 -11.09 17.99 28.59
C GLU A 763 -12.46 18.44 28.04
N ALA A 764 -12.67 18.21 26.74
CA ALA A 764 -13.78 18.77 25.96
C ALA A 764 -15.05 17.90 25.97
#